data_AF-A0A9E2FJ00-F1
#
_entry.id   AF-A0A9E2FJ00-F1
#
_cell.length_a   1.000
_cell.length_b   1.000
_cell.length_c   1.000
_cell.angle_alpha   90.00
_cell.angle_beta   90.00
_cell.angle_gamma   90.00
#
_symmetry.space_group_name_H-M   'P 1'
#
loop_
_entity.id
_entity.type
_entity.pdbx_description
1 polymer ?
#
loop_
_entity_poly.entity_id
_entity_poly.type
_entity_poly.pdbx_seq_one_letter_code
_entity_poly.pdbx_strand_id
1 'polypeptide(L)'
;MPNDSRRTRTVIAACLLYTALIVWGSLYPFTDWRQHVDTLHFLTTWNVRALSAPDLVVNALIYIPLGVGIRLVTRRWPVALSVVLATAFAGALSFSIEATQAHLPQRVSSLADFVLNTAGGLVGASFAGLLTPRRRLVARLIAWRRRTFQPTVEADLALAALGAWALAQLTPFIPSLDPGTLRSGLAPLATVLRDFSAFDPARMAGSALEMLALTLLARDARQRNVSITRGMWLFAFAVLLLKVPVISRQLSAEALLGVATGLSLGLGLPRRLKPWRPALATLAITLALVISEMAPQPGALRALNWTPFVAHMNNPMLGVGVLIDSVWPYLILATAMLGLARSGRLAAVVIVLVCGGLSFTLEWLQQYIPGRTADITTALVAFATALLVVRHAAHARPAGEPVRMRHGPGLAGVLVTAVLLCSATAVWSLARNPAPTVVASSRGKPALPEPDELLLPAMPGFRHAHPRLPYPSASDIFRLQTENPDYIRQLVQRAQGGKGDLGAAIVAAVLAPESQDVRVIVERVIRLKPTWRGHAQTKPIAQTYDWLHSRVPPDLMPRLKDKVIEACNHQIGVIRKEALSPYNVYLYNAPFQALMACALAIHDDDPRARPVMAFTYDYWINRVLPVWRQIGGRNGGWHEGKEYVGIGIGQAIYQLPAMWRSATGEDLFRTEPALRGFLDFLVYRNLPDDTAVHWGDGRFAQRKVDDAAALALEYRHSAAYTLASRRDAKPAPTSWPWGPLGDATLYDPQAVRALPLTFVTDGIGQVFARSSWDADATHLSFKAGDNYWSHSHLDQGAFTLFKGAPLAIDSGCYCGYGTDHHLNYDYQTIAHNTLTVTDPADTLPMPARQGKHPRVVANDGGQRRVGSGWDLHAAPLDIDDWRRKYDDFHTGRLVRVAEQDGLLIALTDITAAYTSAQTGARSFHHRTRRVEKAWRIFVYDRVADVLVVQDTVEATRAGFVKRWLLHSALQPQVSGRRFVLERAATAAVTGQPRLEGEVLFPRDARVLPIGGPGFEFFVDGRNYDEDGDIAANIARGPADLDPGAWRLEVTPAVPAKEDRFLVVLRPGLGALPAMTVTPVDDGDAIGADISLPGRALSLRYPHDRLGVVATLTVPGAAPRALTIEGEGSQAPAAGWIDQLRAWMSR
;
A
#
# COMPACT_ATOMS: atom_id res chain seq x y z
N MET A 1 -67.54 2.46 -8.75
CA MET A 1 -66.30 2.46 -7.92
C MET A 1 -65.12 1.75 -8.61
N PRO A 2 -64.55 2.24 -9.73
CA PRO A 2 -63.48 1.53 -10.47
C PRO A 2 -62.05 1.78 -9.93
N ASN A 3 -61.83 2.83 -9.13
CA ASN A 3 -60.50 3.25 -8.67
C ASN A 3 -59.94 2.41 -7.51
N ASP A 4 -60.79 1.73 -6.75
CA ASP A 4 -60.35 1.02 -5.54
C ASP A 4 -59.71 -0.34 -5.87
N SER A 5 -60.17 -1.03 -6.93
CA SER A 5 -59.60 -2.31 -7.38
C SER A 5 -58.24 -2.15 -8.05
N ARG A 6 -58.05 -1.10 -8.86
CA ARG A 6 -56.78 -0.80 -9.52
C ARG A 6 -55.69 -0.36 -8.53
N ARG A 7 -56.04 0.43 -7.50
CA ARG A 7 -55.10 0.82 -6.44
C ARG A 7 -54.64 -0.39 -5.62
N THR A 8 -55.56 -1.29 -5.28
CA THR A 8 -55.21 -2.55 -4.61
C THR A 8 -54.29 -3.42 -5.47
N ARG A 9 -54.53 -3.54 -6.79
CA ARG A 9 -53.63 -4.27 -7.72
C ARG A 9 -52.20 -3.69 -7.75
N THR A 10 -52.05 -2.37 -7.74
CA THR A 10 -50.73 -1.73 -7.71
C THR A 10 -49.98 -1.99 -6.39
N VAL A 11 -50.69 -1.96 -5.25
CA VAL A 11 -50.08 -2.30 -3.95
C VAL A 11 -49.69 -3.78 -3.89
N ILE A 12 -50.53 -4.68 -4.42
CA ILE A 12 -50.21 -6.11 -4.53
C ILE A 12 -48.94 -6.32 -5.37
N ALA A 13 -48.86 -5.68 -6.55
CA ALA A 13 -47.68 -5.78 -7.40
C ALA A 13 -46.41 -5.26 -6.70
N ALA A 14 -46.52 -4.16 -5.94
CA ALA A 14 -45.41 -3.64 -5.14
C ALA A 14 -45.00 -4.60 -4.01
N CYS A 15 -45.96 -5.23 -3.33
CA CYS A 15 -45.67 -6.22 -2.28
C CYS A 15 -45.00 -7.47 -2.86
N LEU A 16 -45.44 -7.96 -4.03
CA LEU A 16 -44.84 -9.10 -4.71
C LEU A 16 -43.41 -8.79 -5.16
N LEU A 17 -43.19 -7.62 -5.77
CA LEU A 17 -41.85 -7.18 -6.17
C LEU A 17 -40.93 -7.04 -4.95
N TYR A 18 -41.43 -6.44 -3.86
CA TYR A 18 -40.66 -6.27 -2.63
C TYR A 18 -40.34 -7.62 -1.96
N THR A 19 -41.30 -8.56 -1.97
CA THR A 19 -41.06 -9.93 -1.49
C THR A 19 -39.99 -10.62 -2.32
N ALA A 20 -40.02 -10.48 -3.64
CA ALA A 20 -38.99 -11.02 -4.52
C ALA A 20 -37.60 -10.41 -4.23
N LEU A 21 -37.53 -9.11 -3.92
CA LEU A 21 -36.28 -8.46 -3.50
C LEU A 21 -35.76 -8.98 -2.16
N ILE A 22 -36.66 -9.20 -1.17
CA ILE A 22 -36.29 -9.81 0.12
C ILE A 22 -35.71 -11.22 -0.11
N VAL A 23 -36.40 -12.04 -0.91
CA VAL A 23 -35.94 -13.40 -1.25
C VAL A 23 -34.59 -13.35 -1.98
N TRP A 24 -34.46 -12.46 -2.97
CA TRP A 24 -33.22 -12.27 -3.72
C TRP A 24 -32.05 -11.89 -2.81
N GLY A 25 -32.21 -10.85 -1.99
CA GLY A 25 -31.16 -10.38 -1.09
C GLY A 25 -30.78 -11.39 0.00
N SER A 26 -31.76 -12.20 0.43
CA SER A 26 -31.53 -13.21 1.48
C SER A 26 -30.85 -14.47 0.94
N LEU A 27 -31.07 -14.84 -0.32
CA LEU A 27 -30.56 -16.09 -0.92
C LEU A 27 -29.34 -15.92 -1.84
N TYR A 28 -28.99 -14.69 -2.21
CA TYR A 28 -27.74 -14.40 -2.94
C TYR A 28 -26.50 -14.92 -2.18
N PRO A 29 -25.44 -15.44 -2.84
CA PRO A 29 -25.21 -15.50 -4.29
C PRO A 29 -25.88 -16.65 -5.05
N PHE A 30 -26.75 -17.44 -4.42
CA PHE A 30 -27.36 -18.63 -5.04
C PHE A 30 -26.36 -19.72 -5.46
N THR A 31 -25.13 -19.70 -4.94
CA THR A 31 -24.10 -20.71 -5.20
C THR A 31 -23.88 -21.63 -3.99
N ASP A 32 -23.22 -22.77 -4.23
CA ASP A 32 -22.69 -23.68 -3.19
C ASP A 32 -23.73 -24.31 -2.26
N TRP A 33 -24.95 -24.56 -2.75
CA TRP A 33 -26.03 -25.18 -1.97
C TRP A 33 -25.65 -26.56 -1.42
N ARG A 34 -25.79 -26.74 -0.11
CA ARG A 34 -25.58 -28.00 0.63
C ARG A 34 -26.85 -28.83 0.60
N GLN A 35 -26.74 -30.10 0.22
CA GLN A 35 -27.91 -30.98 0.11
C GLN A 35 -28.32 -31.65 1.44
N HIS A 36 -27.42 -31.77 2.42
CA HIS A 36 -27.67 -32.52 3.65
C HIS A 36 -27.38 -31.63 4.87
N VAL A 37 -28.40 -30.90 5.31
CA VAL A 37 -28.35 -29.98 6.46
C VAL A 37 -29.65 -30.07 7.24
N ASP A 38 -29.57 -29.89 8.56
CA ASP A 38 -30.74 -29.74 9.40
C ASP A 38 -31.33 -28.34 9.21
N THR A 39 -32.43 -28.27 8.46
CA THR A 39 -33.12 -27.01 8.10
C THR A 39 -33.81 -26.34 9.26
N LEU A 40 -34.02 -27.05 10.38
CA LEU A 40 -34.70 -26.53 11.56
C LEU A 40 -33.74 -26.17 12.70
N HIS A 41 -32.44 -26.47 12.56
CA HIS A 41 -31.42 -26.18 13.57
C HIS A 41 -31.41 -24.71 14.02
N PHE A 42 -31.74 -23.78 13.12
CA PHE A 42 -31.78 -22.35 13.43
C PHE A 42 -32.74 -22.00 14.58
N LEU A 43 -33.81 -22.77 14.79
CA LEU A 43 -34.77 -22.59 15.89
C LEU A 43 -34.15 -22.75 17.28
N THR A 44 -32.99 -23.39 17.38
CA THR A 44 -32.25 -23.56 18.64
C THR A 44 -31.02 -22.65 18.72
N THR A 45 -30.73 -21.91 17.65
CA THR A 45 -29.50 -21.13 17.52
C THR A 45 -29.76 -19.65 17.82
N TRP A 46 -29.54 -19.26 19.07
CA TRP A 46 -29.61 -17.86 19.50
C TRP A 46 -28.23 -17.18 19.35
N ASN A 47 -27.91 -16.69 18.15
CA ASN A 47 -26.59 -16.15 17.86
C ASN A 47 -26.44 -14.66 18.29
N VAL A 48 -25.94 -14.45 19.51
CA VAL A 48 -25.75 -13.10 20.10
C VAL A 48 -24.58 -12.33 19.46
N ARG A 49 -23.63 -13.01 18.81
CA ARG A 49 -22.48 -12.36 18.14
C ARG A 49 -22.84 -11.61 16.85
N ALA A 50 -24.06 -11.81 16.34
CA ALA A 50 -24.65 -11.08 15.21
C ALA A 50 -25.52 -9.89 15.63
N LEU A 51 -25.65 -9.59 16.93
CA LEU A 51 -26.48 -8.50 17.45
C LEU A 51 -25.66 -7.21 17.61
N SER A 52 -24.94 -6.79 16.58
CA SER A 52 -24.50 -5.39 16.58
C SER A 52 -25.77 -4.52 16.55
N ALA A 53 -25.81 -3.41 17.31
CA ALA A 53 -26.97 -2.51 17.32
C ALA A 53 -27.48 -2.13 15.90
N PRO A 54 -26.60 -2.03 14.89
CA PRO A 54 -27.04 -1.87 13.52
C PRO A 54 -27.69 -3.08 12.83
N ASP A 55 -27.23 -4.31 13.07
CA ASP A 55 -27.81 -5.53 12.46
C ASP A 55 -29.25 -5.77 12.95
N LEU A 56 -29.48 -5.49 14.24
CA LEU A 56 -30.81 -5.48 14.88
C LEU A 56 -31.81 -4.57 14.15
N VAL A 57 -31.35 -3.39 13.74
CA VAL A 57 -32.18 -2.37 13.09
C VAL A 57 -32.46 -2.76 11.63
N VAL A 58 -31.45 -3.23 10.89
CA VAL A 58 -31.60 -3.56 9.47
C VAL A 58 -32.59 -4.72 9.26
N ASN A 59 -32.47 -5.81 10.03
CA ASN A 59 -33.32 -6.99 9.85
C ASN A 59 -34.80 -6.68 10.17
N ALA A 60 -35.06 -5.88 11.20
CA ALA A 60 -36.42 -5.38 11.48
C ALA A 60 -36.91 -4.37 10.41
N LEU A 61 -36.08 -3.43 9.98
CA LEU A 61 -36.47 -2.37 9.03
C LEU A 61 -36.86 -2.91 7.65
N ILE A 62 -36.19 -3.98 7.16
CA ILE A 62 -36.47 -4.56 5.84
C ILE A 62 -37.89 -5.16 5.78
N TYR A 63 -38.44 -5.67 6.87
CA TYR A 63 -39.78 -6.28 6.88
C TYR A 63 -40.92 -5.30 7.19
N ILE A 64 -40.62 -4.09 7.66
CA ILE A 64 -41.63 -3.04 7.94
C ILE A 64 -42.43 -2.66 6.68
N PRO A 65 -41.82 -2.35 5.51
CA PRO A 65 -42.57 -2.00 4.32
C PRO A 65 -43.51 -3.11 3.84
N LEU A 66 -43.12 -4.38 4.01
CA LEU A 66 -43.95 -5.53 3.71
C LEU A 66 -45.21 -5.55 4.60
N GLY A 67 -45.04 -5.36 5.91
CA GLY A 67 -46.16 -5.25 6.86
C GLY A 67 -47.12 -4.09 6.55
N VAL A 68 -46.58 -2.92 6.18
CA VAL A 68 -47.36 -1.76 5.70
C VAL A 68 -48.14 -2.11 4.43
N GLY A 69 -47.46 -2.72 3.45
CA GLY A 69 -48.03 -3.08 2.16
C GLY A 69 -49.22 -4.03 2.30
N ILE A 70 -49.07 -5.10 3.07
CA ILE A 70 -50.14 -6.07 3.34
C ILE A 70 -51.33 -5.38 4.01
N ARG A 71 -51.09 -4.52 5.01
CA ARG A 71 -52.14 -3.73 5.68
C ARG A 71 -52.90 -2.80 4.73
N LEU A 72 -52.24 -2.29 3.69
CA LEU A 72 -52.87 -1.47 2.65
C LEU A 72 -53.71 -2.32 1.67
N VAL A 73 -53.30 -3.56 1.38
CA VAL A 73 -54.08 -4.53 0.59
C VAL A 73 -55.35 -4.94 1.33
N THR A 74 -55.24 -5.29 2.60
CA THR A 74 -56.34 -5.76 3.48
C THR A 74 -57.08 -4.61 4.18
N ARG A 75 -56.97 -3.36 3.69
CA ARG A 75 -57.48 -2.18 4.40
C ARG A 75 -58.97 -2.15 4.72
N ARG A 76 -59.76 -3.02 4.08
CA ARG A 76 -61.20 -3.20 4.30
C ARG A 76 -61.50 -4.19 5.44
N TRP A 77 -60.49 -4.91 5.93
CA TRP A 77 -60.64 -5.91 6.98
C TRP A 77 -60.44 -5.26 8.36
N PRO A 78 -60.92 -5.87 9.45
CA PRO A 78 -60.65 -5.40 10.81
C PRO A 78 -59.14 -5.22 11.04
N VAL A 79 -58.75 -4.13 11.71
CA VAL A 79 -57.33 -3.77 11.90
C VAL A 79 -56.56 -4.90 12.59
N ALA A 80 -57.14 -5.49 13.64
CA ALA A 80 -56.54 -6.60 14.37
C ALA A 80 -56.27 -7.81 13.45
N LEU A 81 -57.28 -8.24 12.68
CA LEU A 81 -57.14 -9.35 11.73
C LEU A 81 -56.06 -9.07 10.69
N SER A 82 -56.03 -7.85 10.14
CA SER A 82 -55.01 -7.47 9.17
C SER A 82 -53.60 -7.45 9.75
N VAL A 83 -53.41 -7.03 11.00
CA VAL A 83 -52.09 -7.01 11.65
C VAL A 83 -51.62 -8.44 11.90
N VAL A 84 -52.51 -9.32 12.35
CA VAL A 84 -52.21 -10.75 12.53
C VAL A 84 -51.78 -11.38 11.21
N LEU A 85 -52.52 -11.16 10.11
CA LEU A 85 -52.18 -11.73 8.81
C LEU A 85 -50.87 -11.20 8.23
N ALA A 86 -50.61 -9.90 8.37
CA ALA A 86 -49.35 -9.32 7.92
C ALA A 86 -48.15 -9.85 8.72
N THR A 87 -48.31 -10.03 10.03
CA THR A 87 -47.29 -10.62 10.91
C THR A 87 -47.06 -12.09 10.58
N ALA A 88 -48.14 -12.86 10.38
CA ALA A 88 -48.06 -14.27 10.01
C ALA A 88 -47.39 -14.46 8.64
N PHE A 89 -47.69 -13.59 7.66
CA PHE A 89 -47.03 -13.63 6.36
C PHE A 89 -45.54 -13.30 6.46
N ALA A 90 -45.18 -12.24 7.19
CA ALA A 90 -43.77 -11.88 7.43
C ALA A 90 -43.01 -13.01 8.14
N GLY A 91 -43.62 -13.63 9.15
CA GLY A 91 -43.06 -14.78 9.85
C GLY A 91 -42.92 -16.00 8.94
N ALA A 92 -43.94 -16.35 8.15
CA ALA A 92 -43.86 -17.46 7.21
C ALA A 92 -42.78 -17.26 6.13
N LEU A 93 -42.66 -16.03 5.60
CA LEU A 93 -41.61 -15.67 4.65
C LEU A 93 -40.22 -15.79 5.30
N SER A 94 -40.05 -15.22 6.50
CA SER A 94 -38.80 -15.27 7.25
C SER A 94 -38.40 -16.71 7.57
N PHE A 95 -39.33 -17.52 8.10
CA PHE A 95 -39.11 -18.94 8.36
C PHE A 95 -38.66 -19.69 7.10
N SER A 96 -39.32 -19.44 5.96
CA SER A 96 -38.96 -20.07 4.69
C SER A 96 -37.56 -19.68 4.24
N ILE A 97 -37.19 -18.40 4.40
CA ILE A 97 -35.86 -17.89 4.08
C ILE A 97 -34.79 -18.51 4.99
N GLU A 98 -34.99 -18.49 6.32
CA GLU A 98 -34.03 -19.05 7.29
C GLU A 98 -33.81 -20.55 7.08
N ALA A 99 -34.89 -21.30 6.83
CA ALA A 99 -34.82 -22.72 6.50
C ALA A 99 -34.10 -22.99 5.18
N THR A 100 -34.27 -22.10 4.19
CA THR A 100 -33.58 -22.18 2.89
C THR A 100 -32.11 -21.80 3.03
N GLN A 101 -31.79 -20.79 3.83
CA GLN A 101 -30.42 -20.34 4.11
C GLN A 101 -29.59 -21.39 4.84
N ALA A 102 -30.22 -22.34 5.56
CA ALA A 102 -29.51 -23.46 6.17
C ALA A 102 -28.76 -24.29 5.12
N HIS A 103 -29.23 -24.28 3.87
CA HIS A 103 -28.57 -24.91 2.73
C HIS A 103 -27.45 -24.06 2.10
N LEU A 104 -27.28 -22.79 2.50
CA LEU A 104 -26.28 -21.90 1.92
C LEU A 104 -25.07 -21.74 2.87
N PRO A 105 -23.86 -22.23 2.51
CA PRO A 105 -22.67 -22.16 3.36
C PRO A 105 -22.29 -20.75 3.80
N GLN A 106 -22.60 -19.79 2.95
CA GLN A 106 -22.20 -18.39 3.06
C GLN A 106 -23.21 -17.57 3.87
N ARG A 107 -24.34 -18.17 4.29
CA ARG A 107 -25.38 -17.53 5.09
C ARG A 107 -25.47 -18.20 6.46
N VAL A 108 -25.86 -17.41 7.45
CA VAL A 108 -26.03 -17.88 8.83
C VAL A 108 -27.51 -17.78 9.16
N SER A 109 -28.19 -18.92 9.24
CA SER A 109 -29.57 -18.95 9.71
C SER A 109 -29.63 -18.76 11.23
N SER A 110 -30.58 -17.97 11.73
CA SER A 110 -30.69 -17.70 13.17
C SER A 110 -32.12 -17.49 13.67
N LEU A 111 -32.38 -17.92 14.91
CA LEU A 111 -33.66 -17.63 15.58
C LEU A 111 -33.87 -16.12 15.79
N ALA A 112 -32.77 -15.37 15.99
CA ALA A 112 -32.82 -13.93 16.21
C ALA A 112 -33.36 -13.20 14.97
N ASP A 113 -32.88 -13.55 13.77
CA ASP A 113 -33.31 -12.95 12.50
C ASP A 113 -34.77 -13.30 12.19
N PHE A 114 -35.15 -14.56 12.42
CA PHE A 114 -36.56 -14.97 12.34
C PHE A 114 -37.47 -14.08 13.19
N VAL A 115 -37.11 -13.85 14.46
CA VAL A 115 -37.88 -13.04 15.41
C VAL A 115 -37.90 -11.57 14.97
N LEU A 116 -36.77 -10.98 14.58
CA LEU A 116 -36.65 -9.58 14.20
C LEU A 116 -37.40 -9.25 12.91
N ASN A 117 -37.29 -10.10 11.89
CA ASN A 117 -38.03 -9.97 10.63
C ASN A 117 -39.55 -10.05 10.88
N THR A 118 -39.98 -10.99 11.72
CA THR A 118 -41.39 -11.14 12.12
C THR A 118 -41.88 -9.91 12.88
N ALA A 119 -41.07 -9.40 13.83
CA ALA A 119 -41.36 -8.19 14.58
C ALA A 119 -41.43 -6.95 13.66
N GLY A 120 -40.56 -6.86 12.65
CA GLY A 120 -40.60 -5.82 11.62
C GLY A 120 -41.93 -5.80 10.87
N GLY A 121 -42.42 -6.97 10.45
CA GLY A 121 -43.75 -7.11 9.82
C GLY A 121 -44.90 -6.65 10.73
N LEU A 122 -44.85 -7.02 12.01
CA LEU A 122 -45.81 -6.58 13.04
C LEU A 122 -45.80 -5.06 13.22
N VAL A 123 -44.61 -4.47 13.39
CA VAL A 123 -44.42 -3.03 13.56
C VAL A 123 -44.96 -2.28 12.35
N GLY A 124 -44.63 -2.72 11.13
CA GLY A 124 -45.11 -2.10 9.90
C GLY A 124 -46.63 -2.15 9.75
N ALA A 125 -47.25 -3.30 9.99
CA ALA A 125 -48.69 -3.45 9.90
C ALA A 125 -49.43 -2.65 10.98
N SER A 126 -48.89 -2.63 12.21
CA SER A 126 -49.43 -1.86 13.32
C SER A 126 -49.33 -0.37 13.06
N PHE A 127 -48.18 0.10 12.58
CA PHE A 127 -47.96 1.49 12.18
C PHE A 127 -48.96 1.92 11.09
N ALA A 128 -49.12 1.14 10.03
CA ALA A 128 -50.11 1.40 9.00
C ALA A 128 -51.56 1.37 9.54
N GLY A 129 -51.84 0.53 10.54
CA GLY A 129 -53.12 0.50 11.25
C GLY A 129 -53.40 1.75 12.09
N LEU A 130 -52.35 2.40 12.61
CA LEU A 130 -52.43 3.66 13.36
C LEU A 130 -52.61 4.88 12.44
N LEU A 131 -52.19 4.79 11.16
CA LEU A 131 -52.35 5.83 10.14
C LEU A 131 -53.78 5.94 9.59
N THR A 132 -54.78 6.01 10.46
CA THR A 132 -56.18 6.21 10.06
C THR A 132 -56.58 7.70 10.12
N PRO A 133 -57.38 8.21 9.17
CA PRO A 133 -57.86 9.60 9.19
C PRO A 133 -58.62 10.00 10.46
N ARG A 134 -59.09 9.03 11.25
CA ARG A 134 -59.79 9.22 12.52
C ARG A 134 -58.85 9.64 13.67
N ARG A 135 -57.54 9.40 13.57
CA ARG A 135 -56.55 9.77 14.60
C ARG A 135 -56.20 11.26 14.48
N ARG A 136 -56.19 11.97 15.62
CA ARG A 136 -55.99 13.44 15.69
C ARG A 136 -54.73 13.92 14.96
N LEU A 137 -53.60 13.22 15.09
CA LEU A 137 -52.34 13.58 14.42
C LEU A 137 -52.46 13.48 12.89
N VAL A 138 -52.98 12.36 12.39
CA VAL A 138 -53.18 12.11 10.95
C VAL A 138 -54.18 13.10 10.35
N ALA A 139 -55.28 13.39 11.05
CA ALA A 139 -56.25 14.39 10.65
C ALA A 139 -55.63 15.80 10.55
N ARG A 140 -54.76 16.18 11.51
CA ARG A 140 -54.02 17.46 11.47
C ARG A 140 -53.04 17.53 10.31
N LEU A 141 -52.31 16.44 10.02
CA LEU A 141 -51.38 16.38 8.89
C LEU A 141 -52.10 16.46 7.53
N ILE A 142 -53.21 15.74 7.38
CA ILE A 142 -54.06 15.82 6.17
C ILE A 142 -54.63 17.23 6.01
N ALA A 143 -55.12 17.85 7.10
CA ALA A 143 -55.62 19.22 7.08
C ALA A 143 -54.52 20.23 6.72
N TRP A 144 -53.31 20.08 7.27
CA TRP A 144 -52.15 20.89 6.92
C TRP A 144 -51.78 20.74 5.44
N ARG A 145 -51.65 19.51 4.91
CA ARG A 145 -51.34 19.27 3.50
C ARG A 145 -52.41 19.88 2.57
N ARG A 146 -53.69 19.76 2.95
CA ARG A 146 -54.82 20.33 2.20
C ARG A 146 -54.89 21.85 2.27
N ARG A 147 -54.29 22.50 3.28
CA ARG A 147 -54.21 23.96 3.38
C ARG A 147 -52.97 24.51 2.68
N THR A 148 -51.85 23.79 2.75
CA THR A 148 -50.54 24.29 2.30
C THR A 148 -50.24 23.96 0.84
N PHE A 149 -50.65 22.79 0.34
CA PHE A 149 -50.30 22.29 -0.99
C PHE A 149 -51.54 22.08 -1.86
N GLN A 150 -51.38 22.16 -3.19
CA GLN A 150 -52.44 21.91 -4.17
C GLN A 150 -52.78 20.42 -4.22
N PRO A 151 -54.04 19.98 -4.37
CA PRO A 151 -54.42 18.56 -4.42
C PRO A 151 -54.11 17.93 -5.79
N THR A 152 -52.89 18.11 -6.29
CA THR A 152 -52.40 17.58 -7.57
C THR A 152 -51.32 16.52 -7.34
N VAL A 153 -51.15 15.65 -8.34
CA VAL A 153 -50.15 14.58 -8.32
C VAL A 153 -48.74 15.16 -8.25
N GLU A 154 -48.50 16.22 -9.01
CA GLU A 154 -47.21 16.92 -9.05
C GLU A 154 -46.85 17.49 -7.67
N ALA A 155 -47.85 17.95 -6.90
CA ALA A 155 -47.64 18.42 -5.54
C ALA A 155 -47.35 17.28 -4.56
N ASP A 156 -48.00 16.12 -4.72
CA ASP A 156 -47.72 14.94 -3.89
C ASP A 156 -46.32 14.37 -4.18
N LEU A 157 -45.89 14.36 -5.45
CA LEU A 157 -44.56 13.94 -5.87
C LEU A 157 -43.46 14.90 -5.39
N ALA A 158 -43.72 16.22 -5.41
CA ALA A 158 -42.80 17.21 -4.84
C ALA A 158 -42.62 17.05 -3.33
N LEU A 159 -43.69 16.72 -2.60
CA LEU A 159 -43.62 16.39 -1.18
C LEU A 159 -42.89 15.07 -0.93
N ALA A 160 -43.09 14.07 -1.78
CA ALA A 160 -42.34 12.83 -1.73
C ALA A 160 -40.85 13.05 -1.97
N ALA A 161 -40.47 13.94 -2.89
CA ALA A 161 -39.08 14.32 -3.15
C ALA A 161 -38.42 15.01 -1.94
N LEU A 162 -39.13 15.93 -1.27
CA LEU A 162 -38.66 16.54 -0.02
C LEU A 162 -38.46 15.49 1.09
N GLY A 163 -39.40 14.56 1.22
CA GLY A 163 -39.30 13.46 2.17
C GLY A 163 -38.12 12.53 1.86
N ALA A 164 -37.95 12.16 0.59
CA ALA A 164 -36.86 11.30 0.14
C ALA A 164 -35.48 11.94 0.37
N TRP A 165 -35.34 13.25 0.11
CA TRP A 165 -34.13 14.00 0.45
C TRP A 165 -33.85 14.01 1.96
N ALA A 166 -34.86 14.25 2.79
CA ALA A 166 -34.67 14.20 4.25
C ALA A 166 -34.28 12.79 4.73
N LEU A 167 -34.86 11.75 4.15
CA LEU A 167 -34.48 10.37 4.44
C LEU A 167 -33.04 10.09 4.04
N ALA A 168 -32.62 10.52 2.84
CA ALA A 168 -31.24 10.41 2.36
C ALA A 168 -30.25 11.04 3.35
N GLN A 169 -30.53 12.26 3.82
CA GLN A 169 -29.67 12.95 4.80
C GLN A 169 -29.59 12.26 6.16
N LEU A 170 -30.61 11.47 6.54
CA LEU A 170 -30.73 10.85 7.87
C LEU A 170 -30.49 9.34 7.89
N THR A 171 -30.29 8.69 6.75
CA THR A 171 -29.97 7.25 6.67
C THR A 171 -28.57 7.00 7.28
N PRO A 172 -28.30 5.95 8.08
CA PRO A 172 -29.10 4.75 8.36
C PRO A 172 -30.16 4.89 9.47
N PHE A 173 -30.52 6.11 9.87
CA PHE A 173 -31.53 6.40 10.91
C PHE A 173 -31.12 5.95 12.32
N ILE A 174 -29.81 5.91 12.59
CA ILE A 174 -29.26 5.54 13.90
C ILE A 174 -28.69 6.78 14.58
N PRO A 175 -29.48 7.47 15.43
CA PRO A 175 -28.98 8.58 16.22
C PRO A 175 -28.08 8.07 17.36
N SER A 176 -26.95 8.72 17.56
CA SER A 176 -26.02 8.52 18.66
C SER A 176 -25.62 9.88 19.24
N LEU A 177 -25.82 10.03 20.54
CA LEU A 177 -25.39 11.22 21.28
C LEU A 177 -24.00 11.05 21.90
N ASP A 178 -23.27 10.00 21.49
CA ASP A 178 -21.88 9.79 21.89
C ASP A 178 -21.00 10.99 21.50
N PRO A 179 -20.16 11.52 22.41
CA PRO A 179 -19.30 12.65 22.12
C PRO A 179 -18.38 12.46 20.91
N GLY A 180 -17.90 11.23 20.67
CA GLY A 180 -17.11 10.88 19.50
C GLY A 180 -17.91 11.00 18.20
N THR A 181 -19.15 10.50 18.20
CA THR A 181 -20.06 10.63 17.05
C THR A 181 -20.38 12.09 16.75
N LEU A 182 -20.76 12.89 17.76
CA LEU A 182 -21.04 14.32 17.58
C LEU A 182 -19.81 15.10 17.07
N ARG A 183 -18.62 14.79 17.59
CA ARG A 183 -17.36 15.38 17.12
C ARG A 183 -17.08 15.00 15.66
N SER A 184 -17.29 13.74 15.29
CA SER A 184 -17.11 13.26 13.91
C SER A 184 -18.11 13.89 12.94
N GLY A 185 -19.36 14.08 13.38
CA GLY A 185 -20.43 14.70 12.59
C GLY A 185 -20.16 16.16 12.26
N LEU A 186 -19.42 16.88 13.11
CA LEU A 186 -19.03 18.29 12.89
C LEU A 186 -17.60 18.47 12.37
N ALA A 187 -16.83 17.39 12.23
CA ALA A 187 -15.41 17.46 11.88
C ALA A 187 -15.12 18.19 10.55
N PRO A 188 -15.86 17.96 9.45
CA PRO A 188 -15.60 18.66 8.18
C PRO A 188 -15.85 20.17 8.28
N LEU A 189 -16.93 20.56 8.97
CA LEU A 189 -17.22 21.97 9.25
C LEU A 189 -16.09 22.62 10.06
N ALA A 190 -15.62 21.96 11.12
CA ALA A 190 -14.49 22.45 11.91
C ALA A 190 -13.18 22.51 11.11
N THR A 191 -13.01 21.63 10.12
CA THR A 191 -11.83 21.60 9.25
C THR A 191 -11.80 22.81 8.33
N VAL A 192 -12.90 23.11 7.62
CA VAL A 192 -12.99 24.29 6.75
C VAL A 192 -12.87 25.60 7.53
N LEU A 193 -13.41 25.65 8.75
CA LEU A 193 -13.29 26.82 9.63
C LEU A 193 -11.84 27.06 10.10
N ARG A 194 -11.00 26.02 10.14
CA ARG A 194 -9.57 26.13 10.49
C ARG A 194 -8.68 26.34 9.28
N ASP A 195 -9.05 25.74 8.16
CA ASP A 195 -8.34 25.80 6.90
C ASP A 195 -9.33 25.88 5.73
N PHE A 196 -9.50 27.08 5.19
CA PHE A 196 -10.42 27.33 4.09
C PHE A 196 -10.00 26.64 2.79
N SER A 197 -8.74 26.21 2.65
CA SER A 197 -8.29 25.47 1.46
C SER A 197 -8.93 24.08 1.34
N ALA A 198 -9.46 23.54 2.44
CA ALA A 198 -10.23 22.30 2.46
C ALA A 198 -11.66 22.46 1.90
N PHE A 199 -12.11 23.68 1.62
CA PHE A 199 -13.42 23.96 1.05
C PHE A 199 -13.50 23.49 -0.41
N ASP A 200 -14.53 22.70 -0.75
CA ASP A 200 -14.76 22.21 -2.12
C ASP A 200 -15.92 22.97 -2.82
N PRO A 201 -15.61 23.88 -3.76
CA PRO A 201 -16.63 24.65 -4.47
C PRO A 201 -17.57 23.77 -5.31
N ALA A 202 -17.09 22.64 -5.83
CA ALA A 202 -17.90 21.75 -6.66
C ALA A 202 -18.96 21.04 -5.79
N ARG A 203 -18.58 20.56 -4.61
CA ARG A 203 -19.54 19.99 -3.64
C ARG A 203 -20.58 21.01 -3.19
N MET A 204 -20.17 22.25 -2.93
CA MET A 204 -21.11 23.33 -2.57
C MET A 204 -22.08 23.62 -3.72
N ALA A 205 -21.58 23.73 -4.95
CA ALA A 205 -22.40 23.96 -6.14
C ALA A 205 -23.39 22.81 -6.38
N GLY A 206 -22.96 21.55 -6.22
CA GLY A 206 -23.83 20.38 -6.28
C GLY A 206 -24.98 20.48 -5.29
N SER A 207 -24.68 20.67 -4.00
CA SER A 207 -25.71 20.84 -2.96
C SER A 207 -26.64 22.04 -3.19
N ALA A 208 -26.14 23.14 -3.76
CA ALA A 208 -26.95 24.29 -4.12
C ALA A 208 -27.96 23.99 -5.24
N LEU A 209 -27.53 23.26 -6.27
CA LEU A 209 -28.37 22.87 -7.40
C LEU A 209 -29.45 21.86 -7.00
N GLU A 210 -29.11 20.89 -6.14
CA GLU A 210 -30.08 19.94 -5.57
C GLU A 210 -31.19 20.66 -4.80
N MET A 211 -30.79 21.55 -3.88
CA MET A 211 -31.73 22.30 -3.04
C MET A 211 -32.54 23.31 -3.87
N LEU A 212 -31.95 23.90 -4.91
CA LEU A 212 -32.66 24.76 -5.85
C LEU A 212 -33.79 23.98 -6.55
N ALA A 213 -33.51 22.79 -7.09
CA ALA A 213 -34.51 21.96 -7.76
C ALA A 213 -35.66 21.58 -6.82
N LEU A 214 -35.36 21.11 -5.61
CA LEU A 214 -36.35 20.78 -4.57
C LEU A 214 -37.22 22.00 -4.20
N THR A 215 -36.60 23.16 -4.02
CA THR A 215 -37.29 24.40 -3.65
C THR A 215 -38.25 24.87 -4.74
N LEU A 216 -37.86 24.74 -6.02
CA LEU A 216 -38.72 25.08 -7.16
C LEU A 216 -39.95 24.15 -7.24
N LEU A 217 -39.76 22.85 -7.06
CA LEU A 217 -40.86 21.88 -7.02
C LEU A 217 -41.82 22.17 -5.86
N ALA A 218 -41.30 22.39 -4.66
CA ALA A 218 -42.11 22.72 -3.48
C ALA A 218 -42.90 24.03 -3.67
N ARG A 219 -42.30 25.02 -4.34
CA ARG A 219 -42.91 26.32 -4.63
C ARG A 219 -44.04 26.22 -5.66
N ASP A 220 -43.96 25.28 -6.59
CA ASP A 220 -45.03 25.05 -7.57
C ASP A 220 -46.14 24.15 -7.01
N ALA A 221 -45.81 23.28 -6.04
CA ALA A 221 -46.75 22.44 -5.30
C ALA A 221 -47.65 23.22 -4.31
N ARG A 222 -47.22 24.38 -3.83
CA ARG A 222 -47.94 25.16 -2.80
C ARG A 222 -49.26 25.76 -3.29
N GLN A 223 -50.19 26.03 -2.38
CA GLN A 223 -51.38 26.83 -2.70
C GLN A 223 -51.04 28.29 -2.98
N ARG A 224 -51.80 28.94 -3.87
CA ARG A 224 -51.49 30.29 -4.41
C ARG A 224 -51.28 31.35 -3.32
N ASN A 225 -51.99 31.25 -2.19
CA ASN A 225 -51.98 32.22 -1.10
C ASN A 225 -51.14 31.78 0.11
N VAL A 226 -50.40 30.68 0.02
CA VAL A 226 -49.59 30.16 1.13
C VAL A 226 -48.11 30.41 0.86
N SER A 227 -47.44 31.05 1.83
CA SER A 227 -45.98 31.16 1.82
C SER A 227 -45.36 29.94 2.47
N ILE A 228 -44.42 29.31 1.77
CA ILE A 228 -43.65 28.16 2.27
C ILE A 228 -42.24 28.56 2.73
N THR A 229 -41.87 29.83 2.62
CA THR A 229 -40.49 30.32 2.84
C THR A 229 -39.97 29.94 4.22
N ARG A 230 -40.67 30.34 5.31
CA ARG A 230 -40.27 30.00 6.68
C ARG A 230 -40.24 28.49 6.90
N GLY A 231 -41.25 27.78 6.38
CA GLY A 231 -41.33 26.32 6.51
C GLY A 231 -40.17 25.60 5.84
N MET A 232 -39.70 26.08 4.68
CA MET A 232 -38.62 25.45 3.94
C MET A 232 -37.25 25.67 4.59
N TRP A 233 -36.99 26.87 5.12
CA TRP A 233 -35.79 27.13 5.93
C TRP A 233 -35.75 26.30 7.20
N LEU A 234 -36.87 26.25 7.95
CA LEU A 234 -36.96 25.43 9.16
C LEU A 234 -36.79 23.94 8.86
N PHE A 235 -37.38 23.45 7.77
CA PHE A 235 -37.25 22.07 7.33
C PHE A 235 -35.79 21.72 7.00
N ALA A 236 -35.14 22.51 6.14
CA ALA A 236 -33.75 22.25 5.75
C ALA A 236 -32.80 22.33 6.94
N PHE A 237 -32.97 23.33 7.82
CA PHE A 237 -32.19 23.47 9.05
C PHE A 237 -32.40 22.28 9.99
N ALA A 238 -33.65 21.87 10.22
CA ALA A 238 -33.95 20.72 11.07
C ALA A 238 -33.33 19.43 10.53
N VAL A 239 -33.39 19.18 9.22
CA VAL A 239 -32.77 17.99 8.60
C VAL A 239 -31.24 18.02 8.76
N LEU A 240 -30.59 19.15 8.49
CA LEU A 240 -29.14 19.27 8.64
C LEU A 240 -28.69 19.18 10.11
N LEU A 241 -29.51 19.66 11.05
CA LEU A 241 -29.21 19.53 12.49
C LEU A 241 -29.39 18.09 12.97
N LEU A 242 -30.47 17.42 12.56
CA LEU A 242 -30.74 16.02 12.87
C LEU A 242 -29.72 15.07 12.21
N LYS A 243 -29.04 15.51 11.17
CA LYS A 243 -27.94 14.77 10.51
C LYS A 243 -26.71 14.61 11.40
N VAL A 244 -26.41 15.58 12.27
CA VAL A 244 -25.19 15.59 13.11
C VAL A 244 -25.09 14.38 14.07
N PRO A 245 -26.14 14.00 14.82
CA PRO A 245 -26.08 12.83 15.69
C PRO A 245 -26.20 11.50 14.94
N VAL A 246 -26.41 11.46 13.63
CA VAL A 246 -26.56 10.18 12.90
C VAL A 246 -25.19 9.57 12.62
N ILE A 247 -25.01 8.31 13.00
CA ILE A 247 -23.75 7.58 12.78
C ILE A 247 -23.38 7.61 11.29
N SER A 248 -22.10 7.83 11.00
CA SER A 248 -21.54 7.91 9.64
C SER A 248 -22.06 9.06 8.78
N ARG A 249 -22.84 10.00 9.33
CA ARG A 249 -23.23 11.23 8.64
C ARG A 249 -22.44 12.43 9.19
N GLN A 250 -22.11 13.34 8.28
CA GLN A 250 -21.32 14.52 8.59
C GLN A 250 -21.97 15.77 8.01
N LEU A 251 -21.87 16.87 8.74
CA LEU A 251 -22.27 18.20 8.33
C LEU A 251 -21.03 18.97 7.87
N SER A 252 -21.02 19.36 6.60
CA SER A 252 -19.91 20.11 6.00
C SER A 252 -20.30 21.57 5.71
N ALA A 253 -19.30 22.44 5.56
CA ALA A 253 -19.51 23.84 5.22
C ALA A 253 -20.15 24.00 3.82
N GLU A 254 -19.74 23.16 2.87
CA GLU A 254 -20.25 23.10 1.51
C GLU A 254 -21.75 22.79 1.48
N ALA A 255 -22.19 21.80 2.27
CA ALA A 255 -23.59 21.43 2.36
C ALA A 255 -24.45 22.55 2.97
N LEU A 256 -23.96 23.22 4.02
CA LEU A 256 -24.65 24.35 4.67
C LEU A 256 -24.81 25.54 3.70
N LEU A 257 -23.72 25.97 3.08
CA LEU A 257 -23.72 27.09 2.13
C LEU A 257 -24.47 26.74 0.86
N GLY A 258 -24.33 25.50 0.37
CA GLY A 258 -25.05 24.96 -0.77
C GLY A 258 -26.56 25.05 -0.55
N VAL A 259 -27.06 24.44 0.52
CA VAL A 259 -28.48 24.47 0.88
C VAL A 259 -28.99 25.90 1.05
N ALA A 260 -28.26 26.77 1.76
CA ALA A 260 -28.65 28.17 1.95
C ALA A 260 -28.76 28.93 0.62
N THR A 261 -27.82 28.74 -0.29
CA THR A 261 -27.81 29.34 -1.64
C THR A 261 -28.96 28.81 -2.49
N GLY A 262 -29.17 27.49 -2.53
CA GLY A 262 -30.26 26.87 -3.28
C GLY A 262 -31.65 27.33 -2.83
N LEU A 263 -31.85 27.44 -1.51
CA LEU A 263 -33.08 27.99 -0.92
C LEU A 263 -33.31 29.45 -1.32
N SER A 264 -32.27 30.28 -1.20
CA SER A 264 -32.32 31.71 -1.50
C SER A 264 -32.67 31.96 -2.98
N LEU A 265 -32.01 31.23 -3.89
CA LEU A 265 -32.27 31.31 -5.33
C LEU A 265 -33.68 30.80 -5.68
N GLY A 266 -34.09 29.65 -5.16
CA GLY A 266 -35.38 29.03 -5.48
C GLY A 266 -36.58 29.84 -4.98
N LEU A 267 -36.48 30.40 -3.76
CA LEU A 267 -37.51 31.25 -3.17
C LEU A 267 -37.53 32.66 -3.78
N GLY A 268 -36.35 33.21 -4.09
CA GLY A 268 -36.14 34.53 -4.68
C GLY A 268 -36.48 34.63 -6.16
N LEU A 269 -36.63 33.50 -6.88
CA LEU A 269 -36.84 33.51 -8.33
C LEU A 269 -38.09 34.35 -8.74
N PRO A 270 -37.97 35.32 -9.66
CA PRO A 270 -39.06 36.20 -10.07
C PRO A 270 -40.31 35.47 -10.59
N ARG A 271 -41.50 36.05 -10.39
CA ARG A 271 -42.78 35.46 -10.84
C ARG A 271 -42.85 35.26 -12.36
N ARG A 272 -42.19 36.11 -13.15
CA ARG A 272 -42.11 36.00 -14.63
C ARG A 272 -41.48 34.69 -15.11
N LEU A 273 -40.60 34.08 -14.31
CA LEU A 273 -39.94 32.81 -14.64
C LEU A 273 -40.77 31.58 -14.24
N LYS A 274 -42.00 31.74 -13.74
CA LYS A 274 -42.87 30.63 -13.33
C LYS A 274 -43.04 29.54 -14.42
N PRO A 275 -43.28 29.86 -15.71
CA PRO A 275 -43.40 28.82 -16.74
C PRO A 275 -42.13 27.98 -16.94
N TRP A 276 -40.98 28.52 -16.56
CA TRP A 276 -39.65 27.93 -16.77
C TRP A 276 -39.13 27.14 -15.57
N ARG A 277 -39.80 27.19 -14.42
CA ARG A 277 -39.34 26.52 -13.20
C ARG A 277 -39.15 25.01 -13.34
N PRO A 278 -40.04 24.26 -14.02
CA PRO A 278 -39.81 22.84 -14.24
C PRO A 278 -38.55 22.55 -15.09
N ALA A 279 -38.22 23.44 -16.04
CA ALA A 279 -37.00 23.35 -16.86
C ALA A 279 -35.76 23.70 -16.05
N LEU A 280 -35.82 24.74 -15.24
CA LEU A 280 -34.74 25.11 -14.33
C LEU A 280 -34.48 24.02 -13.28
N ALA A 281 -35.54 23.40 -12.73
CA ALA A 281 -35.41 22.28 -11.80
C ALA A 281 -34.80 21.04 -12.48
N THR A 282 -35.22 20.72 -13.70
CA THR A 282 -34.65 19.63 -14.52
C THR A 282 -33.17 19.87 -14.79
N LEU A 283 -32.79 21.08 -15.20
CA LEU A 283 -31.39 21.45 -15.45
C LEU A 283 -30.56 21.39 -14.16
N ALA A 284 -31.07 21.97 -13.07
CA ALA A 284 -30.35 22.02 -11.80
C ALA A 284 -30.05 20.63 -11.26
N ILE A 285 -31.03 19.73 -11.20
CA ILE A 285 -30.80 18.37 -10.70
C ILE A 285 -29.89 17.54 -11.64
N THR A 286 -29.97 17.77 -12.95
CA THR A 286 -29.08 17.10 -13.93
C THR A 286 -27.63 17.52 -13.72
N LEU A 287 -27.37 18.82 -13.55
CA LEU A 287 -26.03 19.34 -13.27
C LEU A 287 -25.52 18.87 -11.91
N ALA A 288 -26.38 18.82 -10.88
CA ALA A 288 -26.01 18.28 -9.58
C ALA A 288 -25.56 16.82 -9.66
N LEU A 289 -26.31 15.97 -10.39
CA LEU A 289 -25.96 14.56 -10.62
C LEU A 289 -24.60 14.44 -11.33
N VAL A 290 -24.34 15.25 -12.35
CA VAL A 290 -23.05 15.23 -13.06
C VAL A 290 -21.90 15.62 -12.14
N ILE A 291 -22.04 16.70 -11.37
CA ILE A 291 -21.00 17.15 -10.42
C ILE A 291 -20.73 16.06 -9.37
N SER A 292 -21.80 15.47 -8.82
CA SER A 292 -21.68 14.44 -7.79
C SER A 292 -21.05 13.15 -8.31
N GLU A 293 -21.45 12.67 -9.48
CA GLU A 293 -20.99 11.39 -10.03
C GLU A 293 -19.64 11.47 -10.75
N MET A 294 -19.31 12.61 -11.36
CA MET A 294 -18.08 12.78 -12.16
C MET A 294 -16.91 13.37 -11.37
N ALA A 295 -17.11 13.77 -10.11
CA ALA A 295 -16.00 14.25 -9.29
C ALA A 295 -15.01 13.09 -8.99
N PRO A 296 -13.73 13.21 -9.31
CA PRO A 296 -12.75 12.16 -9.04
C PRO A 296 -12.62 11.89 -7.55
N GLN A 297 -12.39 10.63 -7.19
CA GLN A 297 -12.08 10.23 -5.82
C GLN A 297 -10.70 9.57 -5.81
N PRO A 298 -9.98 9.58 -4.67
CA PRO A 298 -8.75 8.81 -4.57
C PRO A 298 -9.03 7.30 -4.76
N GLY A 299 -8.42 6.67 -5.76
CA GLY A 299 -8.49 5.22 -5.96
C GLY A 299 -8.24 4.78 -7.41
N ALA A 300 -8.22 3.47 -7.66
CA ALA A 300 -8.01 2.91 -9.00
C ALA A 300 -9.26 3.03 -9.90
N LEU A 301 -9.07 2.88 -11.21
CA LEU A 301 -10.16 2.69 -12.17
C LEU A 301 -10.83 1.33 -11.94
N ARG A 302 -12.16 1.25 -12.07
CA ARG A 302 -12.95 0.04 -11.84
C ARG A 302 -13.96 -0.15 -12.95
N ALA A 303 -14.10 -1.37 -13.46
CA ALA A 303 -15.11 -1.69 -14.46
C ALA A 303 -16.54 -1.59 -13.89
N LEU A 304 -17.52 -1.36 -14.77
CA LEU A 304 -18.95 -1.38 -14.41
C LEU A 304 -19.35 -2.73 -13.81
N ASN A 305 -19.88 -2.70 -12.58
CA ASN A 305 -20.53 -3.86 -11.98
C ASN A 305 -21.87 -4.10 -12.69
N TRP A 306 -21.96 -5.24 -13.39
CA TRP A 306 -23.16 -5.66 -14.10
C TRP A 306 -24.14 -6.46 -13.24
N THR A 307 -23.75 -6.86 -12.03
CA THR A 307 -24.61 -7.67 -11.17
C THR A 307 -25.42 -6.76 -10.25
N PRO A 308 -26.76 -6.68 -10.41
CA PRO A 308 -27.59 -5.77 -9.64
C PRO A 308 -27.55 -6.08 -8.13
N PHE A 309 -27.55 -5.02 -7.33
CA PHE A 309 -27.61 -5.00 -5.87
C PHE A 309 -26.41 -5.64 -5.15
N VAL A 310 -25.32 -6.01 -5.82
CA VAL A 310 -24.18 -6.71 -5.17
C VAL A 310 -23.53 -5.91 -4.05
N ALA A 311 -23.22 -4.63 -4.30
CA ALA A 311 -22.67 -3.75 -3.26
C ALA A 311 -23.59 -3.62 -2.04
N HIS A 312 -24.91 -3.78 -2.25
CA HIS A 312 -25.94 -3.66 -1.24
C HIS A 312 -26.11 -4.93 -0.41
N MET A 313 -25.83 -6.09 -1.02
CA MET A 313 -25.90 -7.40 -0.38
C MET A 313 -24.67 -7.67 0.49
N ASN A 314 -23.51 -7.12 0.12
CA ASN A 314 -22.26 -7.27 0.87
C ASN A 314 -22.17 -6.36 2.09
N ASN A 315 -22.91 -5.24 2.10
CA ASN A 315 -23.00 -4.34 3.25
C ASN A 315 -24.43 -3.77 3.39
N PRO A 316 -25.34 -4.47 4.09
CA PRO A 316 -26.77 -4.15 4.12
C PRO A 316 -27.09 -2.72 4.58
N MET A 317 -26.32 -2.21 5.54
CA MET A 317 -26.47 -0.84 6.05
C MET A 317 -26.13 0.22 5.02
N LEU A 318 -24.96 0.08 4.37
CA LEU A 318 -24.55 0.97 3.31
C LEU A 318 -25.47 0.83 2.10
N GLY A 319 -25.95 -0.39 1.82
CA GLY A 319 -26.88 -0.67 0.74
C GLY A 319 -28.17 0.13 0.83
N VAL A 320 -28.87 0.12 1.97
CA VAL A 320 -30.10 0.92 2.13
C VAL A 320 -29.82 2.42 1.96
N GLY A 321 -28.67 2.89 2.46
CA GLY A 321 -28.15 4.24 2.22
C GLY A 321 -28.02 4.57 0.74
N VAL A 322 -27.29 3.74 0.00
CA VAL A 322 -27.04 3.92 -1.44
C VAL A 322 -28.34 3.90 -2.23
N LEU A 323 -29.29 2.99 -1.96
CA LEU A 323 -30.58 2.99 -2.64
C LEU A 323 -31.37 4.28 -2.42
N ILE A 324 -31.44 4.75 -1.18
CA ILE A 324 -32.15 5.99 -0.87
C ILE A 324 -31.46 7.16 -1.54
N ASP A 325 -30.13 7.23 -1.46
CA ASP A 325 -29.28 8.24 -2.10
C ASP A 325 -29.41 8.22 -3.63
N SER A 326 -29.68 7.07 -4.25
CA SER A 326 -29.99 6.95 -5.69
C SER A 326 -31.45 7.30 -6.05
N VAL A 327 -32.44 7.03 -5.19
CA VAL A 327 -33.86 7.24 -5.54
C VAL A 327 -34.23 8.73 -5.60
N TRP A 328 -33.81 9.52 -4.62
CA TRP A 328 -34.32 10.88 -4.45
C TRP A 328 -33.97 11.87 -5.60
N PRO A 329 -32.77 11.85 -6.23
CA PRO A 329 -32.46 12.76 -7.34
C PRO A 329 -33.29 12.45 -8.58
N TYR A 330 -33.47 11.17 -8.90
CA TYR A 330 -34.28 10.76 -10.04
C TYR A 330 -35.79 10.95 -9.80
N LEU A 331 -36.24 10.93 -8.54
CA LEU A 331 -37.59 11.35 -8.17
C LEU A 331 -37.81 12.85 -8.45
N ILE A 332 -36.84 13.72 -8.14
CA ILE A 332 -36.87 15.15 -8.49
C ILE A 332 -36.88 15.32 -10.00
N LEU A 333 -35.95 14.67 -10.71
CA LEU A 333 -35.80 14.78 -12.16
C LEU A 333 -37.08 14.37 -12.89
N ALA A 334 -37.62 13.19 -12.59
CA ALA A 334 -38.85 12.70 -13.21
C ALA A 334 -40.06 13.61 -12.90
N THR A 335 -40.15 14.15 -11.68
CA THR A 335 -41.22 15.07 -11.27
C THR A 335 -41.10 16.43 -11.97
N ALA A 336 -39.88 16.96 -12.12
CA ALA A 336 -39.63 18.20 -12.85
C ALA A 336 -39.96 18.05 -14.34
N MET A 337 -39.58 16.93 -14.96
CA MET A 337 -39.90 16.63 -16.36
C MET A 337 -41.40 16.42 -16.60
N LEU A 338 -42.14 15.84 -15.65
CA LEU A 338 -43.60 15.77 -15.70
C LEU A 338 -44.23 17.18 -15.80
N GLY A 339 -43.64 18.16 -15.13
CA GLY A 339 -44.07 19.56 -15.20
C GLY A 339 -43.82 20.24 -16.56
N LEU A 340 -42.99 19.63 -17.40
CA LEU A 340 -42.66 20.12 -18.74
C LEU A 340 -43.35 19.35 -19.88
N ALA A 341 -43.59 18.06 -19.70
CA ALA A 341 -44.01 17.19 -20.78
C ALA A 341 -45.51 17.30 -21.09
N ARG A 342 -45.87 17.25 -22.38
CA ARG A 342 -47.27 17.16 -22.81
C ARG A 342 -47.83 15.80 -22.40
N SER A 343 -49.08 15.76 -21.92
CA SER A 343 -49.71 14.52 -21.47
C SER A 343 -49.86 13.48 -22.59
N GLY A 344 -49.32 12.27 -22.38
CA GLY A 344 -49.47 11.15 -23.32
C GLY A 344 -48.48 10.00 -23.05
N ARG A 345 -48.70 8.84 -23.67
CA ARG A 345 -47.81 7.66 -23.54
C ARG A 345 -46.38 7.94 -24.01
N LEU A 346 -46.21 8.79 -25.03
CA LEU A 346 -44.87 9.15 -25.53
C LEU A 346 -44.06 9.94 -24.51
N ALA A 347 -44.66 10.94 -23.86
CA ALA A 347 -44.00 11.70 -22.80
C ALA A 347 -43.60 10.84 -21.59
N ALA A 348 -44.48 9.89 -21.23
CA ALA A 348 -44.22 8.89 -20.21
C ALA A 348 -42.96 8.06 -20.53
N VAL A 349 -42.84 7.58 -21.77
CA VAL A 349 -41.67 6.82 -22.24
C VAL A 349 -40.42 7.69 -22.24
N VAL A 350 -40.50 8.93 -22.73
CA VAL A 350 -39.35 9.86 -22.76
C VAL A 350 -38.79 10.13 -21.36
N ILE A 351 -39.64 10.36 -20.35
CA ILE A 351 -39.19 10.60 -18.98
C ILE A 351 -38.42 9.40 -18.43
N VAL A 352 -38.93 8.18 -18.66
CA VAL A 352 -38.30 6.94 -18.20
C VAL A 352 -36.96 6.71 -18.89
N LEU A 353 -36.91 6.88 -20.22
CA LEU A 353 -35.68 6.69 -20.99
C LEU A 353 -34.61 7.73 -20.65
N VAL A 354 -34.99 8.99 -20.42
CA VAL A 354 -34.02 10.04 -20.04
C VAL A 354 -33.44 9.76 -18.65
N CYS A 355 -34.27 9.42 -17.65
CA CYS A 355 -33.77 9.17 -16.30
C CYS A 355 -32.86 7.93 -16.26
N GLY A 356 -33.31 6.81 -16.86
CA GLY A 356 -32.52 5.58 -16.93
C GLY A 356 -31.26 5.74 -17.79
N GLY A 357 -31.37 6.39 -18.95
CA GLY A 357 -30.26 6.62 -19.87
C GLY A 357 -29.21 7.59 -19.33
N LEU A 358 -29.62 8.67 -18.67
CA LEU A 358 -28.69 9.59 -17.98
C LEU A 358 -27.92 8.85 -16.89
N SER A 359 -28.63 8.09 -16.03
CA SER A 359 -28.00 7.31 -14.97
C SER A 359 -27.02 6.28 -15.52
N PHE A 360 -27.43 5.49 -16.51
CA PHE A 360 -26.55 4.53 -17.17
C PHE A 360 -25.33 5.20 -17.81
N THR A 361 -25.49 6.37 -18.43
CA THR A 361 -24.37 7.11 -19.03
C THR A 361 -23.39 7.58 -17.98
N LEU A 362 -23.87 8.13 -16.85
CA LEU A 362 -23.01 8.55 -15.75
C LEU A 362 -22.26 7.36 -15.15
N GLU A 363 -22.97 6.26 -14.85
CA GLU A 363 -22.34 5.02 -14.35
C GLU A 363 -21.31 4.45 -15.33
N TRP A 364 -21.62 4.44 -16.63
CA TRP A 364 -20.68 4.01 -17.67
C TRP A 364 -19.42 4.89 -17.70
N LEU A 365 -19.57 6.21 -17.55
CA LEU A 365 -18.43 7.14 -17.56
C LEU A 365 -17.56 7.02 -16.30
N GLN A 366 -18.12 6.63 -15.15
CA GLN A 366 -17.38 6.46 -13.90
C GLN A 366 -16.26 5.41 -14.01
N GLN A 367 -16.33 4.44 -14.92
CA GLN A 367 -15.27 3.44 -15.10
C GLN A 367 -13.94 4.05 -15.57
N TYR A 368 -13.98 5.27 -16.09
CA TYR A 368 -12.83 6.05 -16.52
C TYR A 368 -12.39 7.12 -15.50
N ILE A 369 -13.00 7.12 -14.31
CA ILE A 369 -12.73 8.10 -13.25
C ILE A 369 -12.08 7.38 -12.05
N PRO A 370 -10.84 7.75 -11.66
CA PRO A 370 -10.17 7.17 -10.51
C PRO A 370 -11.04 7.22 -9.24
N GLY A 371 -11.02 6.13 -8.48
CA GLY A 371 -11.69 6.00 -7.18
C GLY A 371 -13.21 5.89 -7.23
N ARG A 372 -13.83 5.90 -8.41
CA ARG A 372 -15.27 5.67 -8.58
C ARG A 372 -15.58 4.19 -8.85
N THR A 373 -16.78 3.78 -8.46
CA THR A 373 -17.31 2.43 -8.69
C THR A 373 -18.59 2.54 -9.48
N ALA A 374 -18.53 2.15 -10.73
CA ALA A 374 -19.70 2.08 -11.59
C ALA A 374 -20.59 0.88 -11.20
N ASP A 375 -21.88 1.09 -10.99
CA ASP A 375 -22.84 0.03 -10.61
C ASP A 375 -24.17 0.12 -11.38
N ILE A 376 -24.54 -0.97 -12.07
CA ILE A 376 -25.79 -1.03 -12.86
C ILE A 376 -27.05 -0.82 -12.00
N THR A 377 -26.96 -1.06 -10.69
CA THR A 377 -28.05 -0.90 -9.72
C THR A 377 -28.60 0.52 -9.73
N THR A 378 -27.73 1.53 -9.78
CA THR A 378 -28.14 2.94 -9.81
C THR A 378 -29.02 3.23 -11.02
N ALA A 379 -28.64 2.72 -12.19
CA ALA A 379 -29.40 2.88 -13.44
C ALA A 379 -30.76 2.18 -13.39
N LEU A 380 -30.81 0.96 -12.83
CA LEU A 380 -32.07 0.23 -12.63
C LEU A 380 -33.00 0.94 -11.65
N VAL A 381 -32.46 1.49 -10.57
CA VAL A 381 -33.21 2.28 -9.57
C VAL A 381 -33.74 3.58 -10.18
N ALA A 382 -32.94 4.27 -10.99
CA ALA A 382 -33.35 5.47 -11.72
C ALA A 382 -34.52 5.17 -12.67
N PHE A 383 -34.42 4.09 -13.44
CA PHE A 383 -35.47 3.62 -14.34
C PHE A 383 -36.76 3.29 -13.58
N ALA A 384 -36.66 2.49 -12.51
CA ALA A 384 -37.79 2.09 -11.68
C ALA A 384 -38.48 3.30 -11.03
N THR A 385 -37.71 4.25 -10.52
CA THR A 385 -38.21 5.49 -9.91
C THR A 385 -39.01 6.32 -10.92
N ALA A 386 -38.44 6.55 -12.11
CA ALA A 386 -39.13 7.30 -13.17
C ALA A 386 -40.41 6.60 -13.65
N LEU A 387 -40.38 5.28 -13.76
CA LEU A 387 -41.54 4.47 -14.14
C LEU A 387 -42.67 4.60 -13.11
N LEU A 388 -42.35 4.53 -11.81
CA LEU A 388 -43.32 4.68 -10.73
C LEU A 388 -43.94 6.08 -10.71
N VAL A 389 -43.13 7.11 -10.90
CA VAL A 389 -43.57 8.52 -10.98
C VAL A 389 -44.57 8.75 -12.11
N VAL A 390 -44.21 8.31 -13.32
CA VAL A 390 -45.06 8.44 -14.51
C VAL A 390 -46.33 7.61 -14.40
N ARG A 391 -46.22 6.38 -13.85
CA ARG A 391 -47.39 5.52 -13.59
C ARG A 391 -48.32 6.17 -12.58
N HIS A 392 -47.80 6.74 -11.49
CA HIS A 392 -48.61 7.43 -10.48
C HIS A 392 -49.36 8.63 -11.09
N ALA A 393 -48.67 9.45 -11.89
CA ALA A 393 -49.28 10.58 -12.61
C ALA A 393 -50.37 10.13 -13.60
N ALA A 394 -50.16 9.03 -14.32
CA ALA A 394 -51.14 8.48 -15.26
C ALA A 394 -52.41 7.93 -14.55
N HIS A 395 -52.30 7.40 -13.33
CA HIS A 395 -53.43 6.82 -12.58
C HIS A 395 -54.36 7.87 -11.97
N ALA A 396 -53.88 9.09 -11.74
CA ALA A 396 -54.61 10.12 -11.02
C ALA A 396 -55.30 11.15 -11.94
N ARG A 397 -55.17 11.03 -13.27
CA ARG A 397 -55.90 11.87 -14.23
C ARG A 397 -57.28 11.26 -14.56
N PRO A 398 -58.39 12.01 -14.45
CA PRO A 398 -59.70 11.53 -14.86
C PRO A 398 -59.76 11.33 -16.38
N ALA A 399 -60.47 10.30 -16.84
CA ALA A 399 -60.69 10.04 -18.26
C ALA A 399 -61.54 11.19 -18.85
N GLY A 400 -60.93 12.01 -19.73
CA GLY A 400 -61.66 13.03 -20.51
C GLY A 400 -61.20 14.48 -20.37
N GLU A 401 -60.19 14.82 -19.55
CA GLU A 401 -59.68 16.20 -19.53
C GLU A 401 -58.85 16.53 -20.78
N PRO A 402 -59.18 17.61 -21.54
CA PRO A 402 -58.43 17.99 -22.72
C PRO A 402 -57.02 18.49 -22.36
N VAL A 403 -56.05 18.09 -23.18
CA VAL A 403 -54.63 18.46 -23.07
C VAL A 403 -54.48 19.98 -23.18
N ARG A 404 -54.37 20.69 -22.05
CA ARG A 404 -54.05 22.13 -22.07
C ARG A 404 -52.62 22.33 -22.56
N MET A 405 -52.47 22.79 -23.80
CA MET A 405 -51.20 23.25 -24.35
C MET A 405 -50.69 24.46 -23.55
N ARG A 406 -49.71 24.27 -22.67
CA ARG A 406 -48.84 25.38 -22.23
C ARG A 406 -47.74 25.54 -23.27
N HIS A 407 -47.71 26.69 -23.92
CA HIS A 407 -46.59 27.12 -24.76
C HIS A 407 -45.36 27.36 -23.88
N GLY A 408 -44.27 26.67 -24.20
CA GLY A 408 -42.93 26.78 -23.60
C GLY A 408 -41.97 26.00 -24.49
N PRO A 409 -40.70 26.43 -24.61
CA PRO A 409 -39.81 26.02 -25.70
C PRO A 409 -39.50 24.53 -25.62
N GLY A 410 -39.21 23.94 -26.78
CA GLY A 410 -39.09 22.51 -26.98
C GLY A 410 -38.31 21.81 -25.88
N LEU A 411 -39.01 20.95 -25.14
CA LEU A 411 -38.47 19.98 -24.17
C LEU A 411 -37.19 19.31 -24.70
N ALA A 412 -37.16 19.02 -26.00
CA ALA A 412 -36.04 18.43 -26.72
C ALA A 412 -34.79 19.32 -26.74
N GLY A 413 -34.92 20.64 -26.92
CA GLY A 413 -33.78 21.56 -26.97
C GLY A 413 -33.09 21.73 -25.61
N VAL A 414 -33.85 21.78 -24.52
CA VAL A 414 -33.30 21.88 -23.16
C VAL A 414 -32.60 20.58 -22.75
N LEU A 415 -33.16 19.43 -23.09
CA LEU A 415 -32.57 18.11 -22.82
C LEU A 415 -31.30 17.86 -23.64
N VAL A 416 -31.31 18.19 -24.94
CA VAL A 416 -30.13 18.03 -25.82
C VAL A 416 -29.02 18.99 -25.41
N THR A 417 -29.33 20.24 -25.06
CA THR A 417 -28.34 21.21 -24.59
C THR A 417 -27.76 20.82 -23.23
N ALA A 418 -28.57 20.28 -22.32
CA ALA A 418 -28.10 19.76 -21.04
C ALA A 418 -27.16 18.56 -21.24
N VAL A 419 -27.53 17.56 -22.05
CA VAL A 419 -26.68 16.38 -22.34
C VAL A 419 -25.38 16.79 -23.05
N LEU A 420 -25.42 17.75 -23.99
CA LEU A 420 -24.23 18.27 -24.67
C LEU A 420 -23.32 19.08 -23.75
N LEU A 421 -23.87 19.93 -22.88
CA LEU A 421 -23.11 20.61 -21.83
C LEU A 421 -22.53 19.61 -20.82
N CYS A 422 -23.26 18.57 -20.44
CA CYS A 422 -22.78 17.51 -19.54
C CYS A 422 -21.58 16.77 -20.13
N SER A 423 -21.66 16.44 -21.42
CA SER A 423 -20.57 15.78 -22.17
C SER A 423 -19.35 16.70 -22.31
N ALA A 424 -19.56 17.98 -22.63
CA ALA A 424 -18.48 18.97 -22.74
C ALA A 424 -17.82 19.30 -21.39
N THR A 425 -18.59 19.33 -20.28
CA THR A 425 -18.09 19.62 -18.93
C THR A 425 -17.32 18.42 -18.36
N ALA A 426 -17.76 17.19 -18.63
CA ALA A 426 -17.03 15.97 -18.28
C ALA A 426 -15.68 15.89 -19.03
N VAL A 427 -15.67 16.19 -20.33
CA VAL A 427 -14.45 16.27 -21.15
C VAL A 427 -13.53 17.41 -20.69
N TRP A 428 -14.08 18.58 -20.33
CA TRP A 428 -13.31 19.72 -19.83
C TRP A 428 -12.72 19.49 -18.43
N SER A 429 -13.45 18.80 -17.53
CA SER A 429 -12.98 18.43 -16.19
C SER A 429 -11.88 17.37 -16.23
N LEU A 430 -11.95 16.40 -17.15
CA LEU A 430 -10.88 15.43 -17.42
C LEU A 430 -9.62 16.09 -18.00
N ALA A 431 -9.76 17.23 -18.69
CA ALA A 431 -8.67 17.89 -19.41
C ALA A 431 -7.89 18.95 -18.62
N ARG A 432 -8.37 19.46 -17.47
CA ARG A 432 -7.76 20.64 -16.81
C ARG A 432 -7.26 20.51 -15.38
N ASN A 433 -7.67 19.49 -14.64
CA ASN A 433 -7.19 19.30 -13.27
C ASN A 433 -6.57 17.91 -13.13
N PRO A 434 -5.25 17.74 -13.31
CA PRO A 434 -4.60 16.78 -12.44
C PRO A 434 -4.93 17.26 -11.02
N ALA A 435 -5.59 16.42 -10.24
CA ALA A 435 -5.72 16.71 -8.82
C ALA A 435 -4.33 17.10 -8.29
N PRO A 436 -4.19 18.07 -7.38
CA PRO A 436 -2.99 18.08 -6.56
C PRO A 436 -2.88 16.65 -6.03
N THR A 437 -1.78 15.98 -6.35
CA THR A 437 -1.44 14.69 -5.79
C THR A 437 -1.27 14.90 -4.29
N VAL A 438 -2.39 14.95 -3.58
CA VAL A 438 -2.48 14.37 -2.25
C VAL A 438 -2.22 12.91 -2.51
N VAL A 439 -0.94 12.56 -2.42
CA VAL A 439 -0.47 11.20 -2.35
C VAL A 439 -1.40 10.52 -1.37
N ALA A 440 -2.19 9.58 -1.88
CA ALA A 440 -3.12 8.84 -1.07
C ALA A 440 -2.30 8.21 0.06
N SER A 441 -2.50 8.71 1.29
CA SER A 441 -2.06 7.96 2.47
C SER A 441 -2.58 6.54 2.28
N SER A 442 -1.71 5.53 2.50
CA SER A 442 -1.82 4.06 2.44
C SER A 442 -3.17 3.35 2.75
N ARG A 443 -4.32 3.93 2.41
CA ARG A 443 -5.67 3.52 2.83
C ARG A 443 -6.39 2.62 1.83
N GLY A 444 -5.81 2.39 0.65
CA GLY A 444 -6.22 1.31 -0.25
C GLY A 444 -5.07 0.34 -0.39
N LYS A 445 -4.74 -0.43 0.66
CA LYS A 445 -3.82 -1.56 0.49
C LYS A 445 -4.45 -2.47 -0.59
N PRO A 446 -3.74 -2.82 -1.68
CA PRO A 446 -4.26 -3.79 -2.61
C PRO A 446 -4.54 -5.07 -1.81
N ALA A 447 -5.78 -5.55 -1.86
CA ALA A 447 -6.14 -6.75 -1.13
C ALA A 447 -5.51 -7.94 -1.85
N LEU A 448 -4.61 -8.64 -1.15
CA LEU A 448 -4.19 -9.97 -1.58
C LEU A 448 -5.44 -10.88 -1.66
N PRO A 449 -5.49 -11.79 -2.65
CA PRO A 449 -6.66 -12.64 -2.88
C PRO A 449 -7.03 -13.44 -1.62
N GLU A 450 -8.31 -13.75 -1.46
CA GLU A 450 -8.74 -14.70 -0.44
C GLU A 450 -8.20 -16.10 -0.77
N PRO A 451 -7.85 -16.94 0.23
CA PRO A 451 -7.41 -18.30 -0.02
C PRO A 451 -8.38 -19.13 -0.88
N ASP A 452 -9.69 -18.90 -0.71
CA ASP A 452 -10.74 -19.62 -1.42
C ASP A 452 -10.91 -19.19 -2.89
N GLU A 453 -10.31 -18.05 -3.29
CA GLU A 453 -10.31 -17.56 -4.68
C GLU A 453 -9.18 -18.19 -5.51
N LEU A 454 -8.22 -18.85 -4.85
CA LEU A 454 -7.00 -19.36 -5.47
C LEU A 454 -7.12 -20.84 -5.82
N LEU A 455 -6.62 -21.18 -7.02
CA LEU A 455 -6.47 -22.56 -7.45
C LEU A 455 -5.08 -23.06 -7.06
N LEU A 456 -5.02 -24.22 -6.40
CA LEU A 456 -3.78 -24.93 -6.13
C LEU A 456 -3.42 -25.81 -7.34
N PRO A 457 -2.27 -25.59 -8.00
CA PRO A 457 -1.78 -26.49 -9.04
C PRO A 457 -1.46 -27.89 -8.49
N ALA A 458 -1.42 -28.89 -9.37
CA ALA A 458 -0.99 -30.24 -8.98
C ALA A 458 0.49 -30.23 -8.56
N MET A 459 0.79 -30.83 -7.41
CA MET A 459 2.14 -30.98 -6.88
C MET A 459 2.51 -32.48 -6.82
N PRO A 460 2.87 -33.10 -7.96
CA PRO A 460 3.06 -34.55 -8.04
C PRO A 460 4.22 -35.08 -7.17
N GLY A 461 5.19 -34.21 -6.83
CA GLY A 461 6.29 -34.54 -5.92
C GLY A 461 5.95 -34.38 -4.43
N PHE A 462 4.72 -33.99 -4.08
CA PHE A 462 4.37 -33.72 -2.70
C PHE A 462 4.41 -34.99 -1.84
N ARG A 463 5.12 -34.91 -0.72
CA ARG A 463 5.25 -35.98 0.25
C ARG A 463 4.04 -36.00 1.18
N HIS A 464 3.14 -36.95 0.99
CA HIS A 464 1.97 -37.09 1.88
C HIS A 464 2.32 -37.71 3.25
N ALA A 465 3.39 -38.49 3.38
CA ALA A 465 3.77 -39.09 4.66
C ALA A 465 4.56 -38.12 5.56
N HIS A 466 4.16 -37.99 6.82
CA HIS A 466 4.93 -37.23 7.82
C HIS A 466 6.25 -37.93 8.20
N PRO A 467 7.27 -37.18 8.61
CA PRO A 467 7.36 -35.71 8.62
C PRO A 467 7.60 -35.13 7.21
N ARG A 468 7.07 -33.93 6.96
CA ARG A 468 7.19 -33.18 5.70
C ARG A 468 8.13 -31.99 5.85
N LEU A 469 8.23 -31.41 7.04
CA LEU A 469 9.21 -30.40 7.37
C LEU A 469 10.60 -31.05 7.53
N PRO A 470 11.70 -30.28 7.35
CA PRO A 470 13.05 -30.76 7.61
C PRO A 470 13.12 -31.43 8.98
N TYR A 471 13.72 -32.63 9.02
CA TYR A 471 13.67 -33.54 10.16
C TYR A 471 15.04 -34.24 10.33
N PRO A 472 15.49 -34.53 11.58
CA PRO A 472 16.74 -35.24 11.81
C PRO A 472 16.79 -36.60 11.13
N SER A 473 17.82 -36.82 10.30
CA SER A 473 18.09 -38.14 9.75
C SER A 473 18.61 -39.08 10.83
N ALA A 474 18.55 -40.40 10.58
CA ALA A 474 19.17 -41.38 11.47
C ALA A 474 20.68 -41.13 11.66
N SER A 475 21.35 -40.64 10.61
CA SER A 475 22.75 -40.21 10.68
C SER A 475 22.93 -39.00 11.59
N ASP A 476 22.05 -38.00 11.54
CA ASP A 476 22.14 -36.83 12.41
C ASP A 476 21.98 -37.23 13.89
N ILE A 477 21.02 -38.09 14.19
CA ILE A 477 20.79 -38.60 15.56
C ILE A 477 22.03 -39.33 16.06
N PHE A 478 22.59 -40.23 15.24
CA PHE A 478 23.81 -40.97 15.59
C PHE A 478 24.99 -40.03 15.84
N ARG A 479 25.21 -39.04 14.96
CA ARG A 479 26.28 -38.04 15.12
C ARG A 479 26.09 -37.21 16.38
N LEU A 480 24.87 -36.78 16.71
CA LEU A 480 24.62 -36.05 17.95
C LEU A 480 24.87 -36.92 19.19
N GLN A 481 24.50 -38.20 19.17
CA GLN A 481 24.75 -39.11 20.29
C GLN A 481 26.23 -39.41 20.52
N THR A 482 27.03 -39.47 19.44
CA THR A 482 28.44 -39.86 19.49
C THR A 482 29.39 -38.66 19.61
N GLU A 483 29.16 -37.60 18.81
CA GLU A 483 30.04 -36.44 18.71
C GLU A 483 29.63 -35.29 19.65
N ASN A 484 28.34 -35.16 20.00
CA ASN A 484 27.85 -34.08 20.87
C ASN A 484 26.70 -34.49 21.82
N PRO A 485 26.89 -35.51 22.67
CA PRO A 485 25.82 -35.99 23.56
C PRO A 485 25.35 -34.94 24.58
N ASP A 486 26.17 -33.92 24.86
CA ASP A 486 25.80 -32.77 25.68
C ASP A 486 24.60 -32.00 25.11
N TYR A 487 24.50 -31.88 23.78
CA TYR A 487 23.40 -31.19 23.13
C TYR A 487 22.05 -31.83 23.51
N ILE A 488 21.96 -33.17 23.41
CA ILE A 488 20.75 -33.91 23.75
C ILE A 488 20.46 -33.79 25.26
N ARG A 489 21.47 -33.91 26.12
CA ARG A 489 21.30 -33.74 27.58
C ARG A 489 20.73 -32.37 27.94
N GLN A 490 21.29 -31.30 27.41
CA GLN A 490 20.83 -29.93 27.66
C GLN A 490 19.40 -29.70 27.14
N LEU A 491 19.08 -30.29 25.97
CA LEU A 491 17.75 -30.23 25.39
C LEU A 491 16.72 -30.90 26.30
N VAL A 492 16.98 -32.11 26.77
CA VAL A 492 16.12 -32.85 27.70
C VAL A 492 15.94 -32.10 29.02
N GLN A 493 17.03 -31.53 29.56
CA GLN A 493 16.99 -30.73 30.78
C GLN A 493 16.10 -29.49 30.65
N ARG A 494 16.19 -28.77 29.52
CA ARG A 494 15.33 -27.62 29.24
C ARG A 494 13.88 -28.02 28.97
N ALA A 495 13.67 -29.19 28.37
CA ALA A 495 12.36 -29.71 27.99
C ALA A 495 11.51 -30.14 29.20
N GLN A 496 12.15 -30.61 30.29
CA GLN A 496 11.50 -30.96 31.57
C GLN A 496 10.27 -31.88 31.40
N GLY A 497 10.42 -32.99 30.68
CA GLY A 497 9.34 -33.96 30.46
C GLY A 497 8.13 -33.40 29.70
N GLY A 498 8.34 -32.39 28.85
CA GLY A 498 7.31 -31.72 28.07
C GLY A 498 6.76 -30.43 28.69
N LYS A 499 7.16 -30.07 29.92
CA LYS A 499 6.63 -28.91 30.67
C LYS A 499 7.48 -27.64 30.55
N GLY A 500 8.76 -27.77 30.18
CA GLY A 500 9.73 -26.68 30.12
C GLY A 500 9.69 -25.89 28.80
N ASP A 501 10.85 -25.55 28.25
CA ASP A 501 10.97 -24.86 26.96
C ASP A 501 10.28 -25.68 25.86
N LEU A 502 9.32 -25.06 25.15
CA LEU A 502 8.47 -25.79 24.19
C LEU A 502 9.24 -26.23 22.93
N GLY A 503 10.20 -25.43 22.45
CA GLY A 503 11.03 -25.81 21.31
C GLY A 503 11.94 -26.99 21.66
N ALA A 504 12.58 -26.94 22.83
CA ALA A 504 13.36 -28.04 23.37
C ALA A 504 12.50 -29.30 23.58
N ALA A 505 11.31 -29.11 24.17
CA ALA A 505 10.10 -29.92 24.04
C ALA A 505 10.05 -30.87 22.85
N ILE A 506 9.76 -30.24 21.72
CA ILE A 506 9.44 -30.89 20.45
C ILE A 506 10.65 -31.63 19.89
N VAL A 507 11.84 -31.00 19.95
CA VAL A 507 13.07 -31.62 19.44
C VAL A 507 13.51 -32.79 20.34
N ALA A 508 13.39 -32.68 21.67
CA ALA A 508 13.73 -33.76 22.60
C ALA A 508 12.78 -34.95 22.45
N ALA A 509 11.51 -34.73 22.14
CA ALA A 509 10.56 -35.81 21.87
C ALA A 509 10.95 -36.64 20.63
N VAL A 510 11.79 -36.10 19.74
CA VAL A 510 12.37 -36.83 18.61
C VAL A 510 13.73 -37.45 18.96
N LEU A 511 14.65 -36.67 19.55
CA LEU A 511 16.03 -37.12 19.81
C LEU A 511 16.18 -38.04 21.04
N ALA A 512 15.26 -37.92 22.00
CA ALA A 512 15.19 -38.74 23.20
C ALA A 512 13.71 -39.08 23.52
N PRO A 513 13.05 -39.93 22.71
CA PRO A 513 11.61 -40.16 22.73
C PRO A 513 10.99 -40.49 24.09
N GLU A 514 11.71 -41.25 24.92
CA GLU A 514 11.27 -41.70 26.25
C GLU A 514 11.36 -40.60 27.32
N SER A 515 12.03 -39.49 27.01
CA SER A 515 12.24 -38.41 27.98
C SER A 515 11.07 -37.41 28.04
N GLN A 516 10.14 -37.45 27.08
CA GLN A 516 9.09 -36.44 26.94
C GLN A 516 7.69 -37.07 26.87
N ASP A 517 6.73 -36.45 27.57
CA ASP A 517 5.32 -36.78 27.43
C ASP A 517 4.71 -35.99 26.25
N VAL A 518 4.44 -36.70 25.14
CA VAL A 518 3.86 -36.10 23.93
C VAL A 518 2.47 -35.52 24.18
N ARG A 519 1.67 -36.11 25.08
CA ARG A 519 0.34 -35.57 25.43
C ARG A 519 0.48 -34.18 26.03
N VAL A 520 1.41 -34.00 26.97
CA VAL A 520 1.68 -32.70 27.59
C VAL A 520 2.10 -31.67 26.55
N ILE A 521 2.97 -32.03 25.60
CA ILE A 521 3.39 -31.13 24.51
C ILE A 521 2.19 -30.72 23.65
N VAL A 522 1.40 -31.68 23.18
CA VAL A 522 0.23 -31.43 22.32
C VAL A 522 -0.81 -30.57 23.03
N GLU A 523 -1.11 -30.83 24.30
CA GLU A 523 -2.04 -30.01 25.07
C GLU A 523 -1.58 -28.56 25.25
N ARG A 524 -0.27 -28.33 25.44
CA ARG A 524 0.31 -26.98 25.50
C ARG A 524 0.16 -26.27 24.18
N VAL A 525 0.45 -26.95 23.07
CA VAL A 525 0.36 -26.42 21.72
C VAL A 525 -1.09 -26.05 21.36
N ILE A 526 -2.07 -26.89 21.70
CA ILE A 526 -3.51 -26.62 21.51
C ILE A 526 -3.97 -25.37 22.30
N ARG A 527 -3.33 -25.04 23.42
CA ARG A 527 -3.66 -23.85 24.22
C ARG A 527 -3.04 -22.57 23.69
N LEU A 528 -2.07 -22.65 22.77
CA LEU A 528 -1.46 -21.46 22.18
C LEU A 528 -2.51 -20.67 21.39
N LYS A 529 -2.44 -19.35 21.53
CA LYS A 529 -3.24 -18.40 20.76
C LYS A 529 -2.28 -17.53 19.95
N PRO A 530 -2.31 -17.60 18.61
CA PRO A 530 -1.54 -16.69 17.78
C PRO A 530 -1.91 -15.24 18.10
N THR A 531 -0.92 -14.41 18.41
CA THR A 531 -1.08 -12.97 18.71
C THR A 531 -0.04 -12.16 17.96
N TRP A 532 -0.29 -10.86 17.78
CA TRP A 532 0.58 -9.99 16.99
C TRP A 532 0.79 -10.55 15.57
N ARG A 533 2.00 -10.98 15.21
CA ARG A 533 2.30 -11.66 13.94
C ARG A 533 2.10 -13.18 14.01
N GLY A 534 1.88 -13.76 15.18
CA GLY A 534 1.53 -15.17 15.40
C GLY A 534 2.61 -16.21 15.10
N HIS A 535 3.75 -15.83 14.52
CA HIS A 535 4.78 -16.77 14.08
C HIS A 535 5.38 -17.58 15.24
N ALA A 536 5.58 -16.96 16.40
CA ALA A 536 6.16 -17.59 17.58
C ALA A 536 5.30 -18.77 18.10
N GLN A 537 3.98 -18.70 17.90
CA GLN A 537 3.06 -19.78 18.23
C GLN A 537 2.88 -20.75 17.07
N THR A 538 2.81 -20.25 15.84
CA THR A 538 2.55 -21.05 14.64
C THR A 538 3.68 -22.03 14.34
N LYS A 539 4.94 -21.60 14.48
CA LYS A 539 6.13 -22.46 14.26
C LYS A 539 6.10 -23.73 15.12
N PRO A 540 5.97 -23.68 16.46
CA PRO A 540 5.88 -24.89 17.28
C PRO A 540 4.58 -25.68 17.07
N ILE A 541 3.46 -25.04 16.69
CA ILE A 541 2.22 -25.74 16.30
C ILE A 541 2.47 -26.65 15.09
N ALA A 542 3.02 -26.09 14.02
CA ALA A 542 3.34 -26.80 12.79
C ALA A 542 4.35 -27.94 13.02
N GLN A 543 5.45 -27.63 13.73
CA GLN A 543 6.49 -28.61 14.02
C GLN A 543 5.99 -29.76 14.89
N THR A 544 5.13 -29.49 15.89
CA THR A 544 4.53 -30.54 16.73
C THR A 544 3.63 -31.46 15.91
N TYR A 545 2.75 -30.87 15.08
CA TYR A 545 1.84 -31.64 14.23
C TYR A 545 2.60 -32.55 13.28
N ASP A 546 3.64 -32.02 12.63
CA ASP A 546 4.38 -32.76 11.61
C ASP A 546 5.37 -33.79 12.19
N TRP A 547 6.23 -33.39 13.13
CA TRP A 547 7.29 -34.26 13.64
C TRP A 547 6.78 -35.35 14.59
N LEU A 548 5.72 -35.07 15.35
CA LEU A 548 5.17 -36.00 16.33
C LEU A 548 3.90 -36.68 15.82
N HIS A 549 3.53 -36.51 14.54
CA HIS A 549 2.25 -36.95 13.95
C HIS A 549 1.84 -38.37 14.37
N SER A 550 2.75 -39.34 14.29
CA SER A 550 2.50 -40.76 14.63
C SER A 550 2.35 -41.04 16.13
N ARG A 551 2.78 -40.11 17.00
CA ARG A 551 2.74 -40.22 18.47
C ARG A 551 1.70 -39.30 19.12
N VAL A 552 0.99 -38.47 18.33
CA VAL A 552 -0.10 -37.64 18.85
C VAL A 552 -1.22 -38.55 19.36
N PRO A 553 -1.71 -38.37 20.60
CA PRO A 553 -2.82 -39.15 21.11
C PRO A 553 -4.07 -39.01 20.20
N PRO A 554 -4.75 -40.12 19.82
CA PRO A 554 -5.86 -40.06 18.87
C PRO A 554 -7.00 -39.11 19.28
N ASP A 555 -7.25 -38.96 20.58
CA ASP A 555 -8.25 -38.04 21.14
C ASP A 555 -7.88 -36.56 20.97
N LEU A 556 -6.59 -36.24 20.82
CA LEU A 556 -6.10 -34.87 20.64
C LEU A 556 -5.89 -34.49 19.18
N MET A 557 -5.77 -35.45 18.27
CA MET A 557 -5.48 -35.19 16.85
C MET A 557 -6.49 -34.24 16.18
N PRO A 558 -7.83 -34.41 16.32
CA PRO A 558 -8.79 -33.47 15.73
C PRO A 558 -8.59 -32.02 16.23
N ARG A 559 -8.36 -31.87 17.54
CA ARG A 559 -8.12 -30.54 18.16
C ARG A 559 -6.80 -29.93 17.71
N LEU A 560 -5.78 -30.76 17.47
CA LEU A 560 -4.50 -30.30 16.93
C LEU A 560 -4.64 -29.85 15.47
N LYS A 561 -5.40 -30.58 14.63
CA LYS A 561 -5.74 -30.15 13.27
C LYS A 561 -6.45 -28.80 13.26
N ASP A 562 -7.46 -28.62 14.10
CA ASP A 562 -8.14 -27.33 14.27
C ASP A 562 -7.16 -26.21 14.64
N LYS A 563 -6.21 -26.49 15.53
CA LYS A 563 -5.19 -25.53 15.94
C LYS A 563 -4.22 -25.17 14.80
N VAL A 564 -3.80 -26.13 13.99
CA VAL A 564 -2.93 -25.86 12.83
C VAL A 564 -3.66 -25.00 11.80
N ILE A 565 -4.92 -25.31 11.48
CA ILE A 565 -5.75 -24.49 10.59
C ILE A 565 -5.94 -23.07 11.14
N GLU A 566 -6.25 -22.92 12.44
CA GLU A 566 -6.33 -21.62 13.12
C GLU A 566 -5.02 -20.82 12.96
N ALA A 567 -3.88 -21.47 13.17
CA ALA A 567 -2.57 -20.84 13.06
C ALA A 567 -2.26 -20.41 11.62
N CYS A 568 -2.57 -21.24 10.62
CA CYS A 568 -2.40 -20.87 9.21
C CYS A 568 -3.28 -19.69 8.80
N ASN A 569 -4.56 -19.73 9.16
CA ASN A 569 -5.49 -18.64 8.86
C ASN A 569 -5.10 -17.34 9.57
N HIS A 570 -4.50 -17.42 10.76
CA HIS A 570 -3.92 -16.25 11.42
C HIS A 570 -2.76 -15.65 10.62
N GLN A 571 -1.82 -16.48 10.14
CA GLN A 571 -0.70 -15.99 9.32
C GLN A 571 -1.19 -15.36 8.02
N ILE A 572 -2.11 -16.01 7.32
CA ILE A 572 -2.75 -15.47 6.11
C ILE A 572 -3.43 -14.14 6.45
N GLY A 573 -4.20 -14.09 7.53
CA GLY A 573 -4.89 -12.88 7.98
C GLY A 573 -3.92 -11.73 8.25
N VAL A 574 -2.78 -11.97 8.89
CA VAL A 574 -1.73 -10.95 9.11
C VAL A 574 -1.14 -10.49 7.78
N ILE A 575 -0.71 -11.42 6.91
CA ILE A 575 -0.12 -11.10 5.60
C ILE A 575 -1.08 -10.25 4.76
N ARG A 576 -2.36 -10.61 4.72
CA ARG A 576 -3.39 -9.92 3.92
C ARG A 576 -3.79 -8.57 4.53
N LYS A 577 -4.05 -8.52 5.84
CA LYS A 577 -4.43 -7.29 6.54
C LYS A 577 -3.32 -6.24 6.49
N GLU A 578 -2.08 -6.67 6.66
CA GLU A 578 -0.93 -5.78 6.63
C GLU A 578 -0.42 -5.52 5.21
N ALA A 579 -0.84 -6.32 4.22
CA ALA A 579 -0.30 -6.35 2.88
C ALA A 579 1.23 -6.48 2.92
N LEU A 580 1.71 -7.49 3.64
CA LEU A 580 3.14 -7.75 3.77
C LEU A 580 3.71 -7.99 2.38
N SER A 581 4.85 -7.37 2.09
CA SER A 581 5.46 -7.31 0.78
C SER A 581 6.73 -8.16 0.72
N PRO A 582 6.99 -8.86 -0.39
CA PRO A 582 8.27 -9.54 -0.61
C PRO A 582 9.50 -8.61 -0.67
N TYR A 583 9.30 -7.29 -0.79
CA TYR A 583 10.37 -6.28 -0.80
C TYR A 583 10.65 -5.70 0.61
N ASN A 584 10.02 -6.24 1.66
CA ASN A 584 10.08 -5.70 3.01
C ASN A 584 10.34 -6.79 4.06
N VAL A 585 11.33 -6.55 4.94
CA VAL A 585 11.70 -7.40 6.08
C VAL A 585 10.53 -7.88 6.95
N TYR A 586 9.43 -7.12 7.08
CA TYR A 586 8.30 -7.52 7.91
C TYR A 586 7.66 -8.84 7.50
N LEU A 587 7.72 -9.21 6.22
CA LEU A 587 7.30 -10.52 5.75
C LEU A 587 8.22 -11.64 6.29
N TYR A 588 9.53 -11.39 6.26
CA TYR A 588 10.58 -12.34 6.57
C TYR A 588 10.96 -12.39 8.04
N ASN A 589 10.47 -11.46 8.86
CA ASN A 589 10.55 -11.53 10.31
C ASN A 589 9.56 -12.56 10.89
N ALA A 590 9.55 -13.74 10.27
CA ALA A 590 8.88 -15.00 10.56
C ALA A 590 7.41 -15.25 10.13
N PRO A 591 6.53 -14.30 9.73
CA PRO A 591 5.19 -14.63 9.26
C PRO A 591 5.17 -15.65 8.12
N PHE A 592 6.02 -15.45 7.11
CA PHE A 592 5.98 -16.32 5.94
C PHE A 592 6.59 -17.69 6.19
N GLN A 593 7.68 -17.78 6.94
CA GLN A 593 8.24 -19.05 7.39
C GLN A 593 7.25 -19.84 8.24
N ALA A 594 6.47 -19.17 9.09
CA ALA A 594 5.43 -19.78 9.90
C ALA A 594 4.25 -20.30 9.04
N LEU A 595 3.81 -19.50 8.06
CA LEU A 595 2.78 -19.90 7.11
C LEU A 595 3.22 -21.12 6.30
N MET A 596 4.43 -21.07 5.72
CA MET A 596 5.01 -22.18 4.96
C MET A 596 5.04 -23.46 5.79
N ALA A 597 5.55 -23.38 7.03
CA ALA A 597 5.63 -24.54 7.91
C ALA A 597 4.25 -25.16 8.20
N CYS A 598 3.26 -24.34 8.58
CA CYS A 598 1.95 -24.88 8.95
C CYS A 598 1.16 -25.40 7.72
N ALA A 599 1.28 -24.72 6.57
CA ALA A 599 0.61 -25.11 5.33
C ALA A 599 1.12 -26.45 4.81
N LEU A 600 2.45 -26.62 4.72
CA LEU A 600 3.07 -27.89 4.31
C LEU A 600 2.75 -29.01 5.30
N ALA A 601 2.76 -28.70 6.60
CA ALA A 601 2.47 -29.67 7.64
C ALA A 601 1.07 -30.28 7.49
N ILE A 602 0.01 -29.50 7.21
CA ILE A 602 -1.38 -30.01 7.20
C ILE A 602 -1.97 -30.31 5.81
N HIS A 603 -1.25 -30.00 4.73
CA HIS A 603 -1.76 -30.22 3.37
C HIS A 603 -2.22 -31.67 3.15
N ASP A 604 -3.36 -31.86 2.48
CA ASP A 604 -4.05 -33.15 2.25
C ASP A 604 -4.53 -33.95 3.47
N ASP A 605 -4.24 -33.53 4.70
CA ASP A 605 -4.75 -34.20 5.91
C ASP A 605 -6.14 -33.70 6.35
N ASP A 606 -6.54 -32.53 5.87
CA ASP A 606 -7.79 -31.85 6.18
C ASP A 606 -8.28 -31.05 4.96
N PRO A 607 -9.56 -31.15 4.54
CA PRO A 607 -10.08 -30.39 3.41
C PRO A 607 -9.90 -28.86 3.53
N ARG A 608 -9.88 -28.34 4.76
CA ARG A 608 -9.66 -26.90 5.05
C ARG A 608 -8.22 -26.46 4.74
N ALA A 609 -7.28 -27.38 4.59
CA ALA A 609 -5.90 -27.08 4.25
C ALA A 609 -5.70 -26.67 2.78
N ARG A 610 -6.63 -27.06 1.89
CA ARG A 610 -6.47 -26.80 0.45
C ARG A 610 -6.42 -25.30 0.11
N PRO A 611 -7.33 -24.44 0.60
CA PRO A 611 -7.23 -22.99 0.40
C PRO A 611 -5.96 -22.38 1.02
N VAL A 612 -5.59 -22.85 2.22
CA VAL A 612 -4.35 -22.41 2.90
C VAL A 612 -3.12 -22.69 2.03
N MET A 613 -3.04 -23.90 1.46
CA MET A 613 -1.94 -24.27 0.58
C MET A 613 -2.00 -23.53 -0.75
N ALA A 614 -3.18 -23.27 -1.31
CA ALA A 614 -3.34 -22.44 -2.52
C ALA A 614 -2.79 -21.03 -2.32
N PHE A 615 -3.12 -20.39 -1.20
CA PHE A 615 -2.56 -19.09 -0.83
C PHE A 615 -1.05 -19.15 -0.63
N THR A 616 -0.56 -20.16 0.10
CA THR A 616 0.87 -20.31 0.37
C THR A 616 1.67 -20.54 -0.91
N TYR A 617 1.14 -21.38 -1.83
CA TYR A 617 1.71 -21.63 -3.15
C TYR A 617 1.76 -20.35 -3.97
N ASP A 618 0.65 -19.62 -4.11
CA ASP A 618 0.61 -18.36 -4.86
C ASP A 618 1.63 -17.36 -4.31
N TYR A 619 1.63 -17.19 -2.99
CA TYR A 619 2.50 -16.24 -2.34
C TYR A 619 3.98 -16.64 -2.46
N TRP A 620 4.31 -17.93 -2.42
CA TRP A 620 5.67 -18.42 -2.63
C TRP A 620 6.13 -18.30 -4.08
N ILE A 621 5.43 -18.99 -4.98
CA ILE A 621 5.86 -19.25 -6.35
C ILE A 621 5.60 -18.07 -7.27
N ASN A 622 4.45 -17.39 -7.11
CA ASN A 622 4.03 -16.33 -8.03
C ASN A 622 4.42 -14.93 -7.53
N ARG A 623 4.76 -14.76 -6.24
CA ARG A 623 5.05 -13.45 -5.65
C ARG A 623 6.46 -13.36 -5.07
N VAL A 624 6.80 -14.17 -4.08
CA VAL A 624 8.08 -14.07 -3.37
C VAL A 624 9.26 -14.48 -4.25
N LEU A 625 9.19 -15.65 -4.89
CA LEU A 625 10.30 -16.19 -5.67
C LEU A 625 10.69 -15.30 -6.87
N PRO A 626 9.75 -14.74 -7.67
CA PRO A 626 10.08 -13.77 -8.72
C PRO A 626 10.75 -12.50 -8.19
N VAL A 627 10.35 -12.02 -7.01
CA VAL A 627 10.98 -10.86 -6.36
C VAL A 627 12.39 -11.19 -5.90
N TRP A 628 12.62 -12.38 -5.33
CA TRP A 628 13.96 -12.83 -4.98
C TRP A 628 14.89 -12.95 -6.20
N ARG A 629 14.36 -13.44 -7.34
CA ARG A 629 15.10 -13.46 -8.61
C ARG A 629 15.45 -12.07 -9.12
N GLN A 630 14.58 -11.09 -8.90
CA GLN A 630 14.84 -9.70 -9.27
C GLN A 630 15.93 -9.08 -8.37
N ILE A 631 15.73 -9.10 -7.06
CA ILE A 631 16.65 -8.48 -6.08
C ILE A 631 18.01 -9.19 -6.10
N GLY A 632 17.99 -10.52 -6.07
CA GLY A 632 19.19 -11.33 -6.05
C GLY A 632 19.86 -11.48 -7.42
N GLY A 633 19.19 -11.19 -8.53
CA GLY A 633 19.77 -11.39 -9.86
C GLY A 633 20.36 -12.80 -10.04
N ARG A 634 21.54 -12.88 -10.67
CA ARG A 634 22.32 -14.13 -10.79
C ARG A 634 23.33 -14.31 -9.68
N ASN A 635 23.85 -13.22 -9.12
CA ASN A 635 24.98 -13.24 -8.21
C ASN A 635 24.59 -13.00 -6.75
N GLY A 636 23.31 -12.84 -6.45
CA GLY A 636 22.75 -12.58 -5.12
C GLY A 636 22.81 -11.12 -4.68
N GLY A 637 22.58 -10.91 -3.39
CA GLY A 637 22.49 -9.59 -2.75
C GLY A 637 21.15 -9.36 -2.06
N TRP A 638 21.07 -8.33 -1.23
CA TRP A 638 19.83 -7.86 -0.62
C TRP A 638 19.86 -6.34 -0.38
N HIS A 639 18.72 -5.67 -0.59
CA HIS A 639 18.63 -4.20 -0.64
C HIS A 639 18.47 -3.50 0.72
N GLU A 640 18.01 -4.21 1.75
CA GLU A 640 17.69 -3.64 3.09
C GLU A 640 18.91 -3.55 4.03
N GLY A 641 20.13 -3.65 3.51
CA GLY A 641 21.34 -3.47 4.31
C GLY A 641 21.69 -4.62 5.24
N LYS A 642 22.78 -4.46 6.00
CA LYS A 642 23.33 -5.54 6.85
C LYS A 642 22.44 -5.94 8.02
N GLU A 643 21.75 -4.96 8.61
CA GLU A 643 20.95 -5.10 9.82
C GLU A 643 19.75 -6.01 9.57
N TYR A 644 18.90 -5.63 8.62
CA TYR A 644 17.66 -6.34 8.35
C TYR A 644 17.88 -7.70 7.70
N VAL A 645 18.98 -7.89 6.98
CA VAL A 645 19.44 -9.23 6.57
C VAL A 645 19.56 -10.18 7.76
N GLY A 646 20.00 -9.69 8.92
CA GLY A 646 20.06 -10.45 10.18
C GLY A 646 18.78 -10.45 11.02
N ILE A 647 17.67 -9.85 10.56
CA ILE A 647 16.36 -9.81 11.24
C ILE A 647 15.31 -10.53 10.39
N GLY A 648 15.52 -11.81 10.09
CA GLY A 648 14.52 -12.65 9.41
C GLY A 648 14.85 -13.01 7.98
N ILE A 649 15.40 -12.10 7.18
CA ILE A 649 15.67 -12.33 5.75
C ILE A 649 16.65 -13.48 5.56
N GLY A 650 17.81 -13.45 6.22
CA GLY A 650 18.81 -14.53 6.08
C GLY A 650 18.29 -15.90 6.54
N GLN A 651 17.39 -15.93 7.52
CA GLN A 651 16.68 -17.16 7.91
C GLN A 651 15.68 -17.59 6.83
N ALA A 652 14.92 -16.65 6.24
CA ALA A 652 13.97 -16.96 5.18
C ALA A 652 14.64 -17.60 3.96
N ILE A 653 15.80 -17.06 3.53
CA ILE A 653 16.59 -17.53 2.38
C ILE A 653 16.95 -19.02 2.50
N TYR A 654 17.18 -19.52 3.72
CA TYR A 654 17.42 -20.95 3.94
C TYR A 654 16.15 -21.73 4.27
N GLN A 655 15.35 -21.27 5.24
CA GLN A 655 14.23 -22.03 5.80
C GLN A 655 13.12 -22.29 4.77
N LEU A 656 12.79 -21.31 3.92
CA LEU A 656 11.69 -21.47 2.96
C LEU A 656 12.03 -22.51 1.87
N PRO A 657 13.18 -22.42 1.16
CA PRO A 657 13.58 -23.48 0.23
C PRO A 657 13.78 -24.84 0.90
N ALA A 658 14.35 -24.89 2.11
CA ALA A 658 14.55 -26.15 2.82
C ALA A 658 13.23 -26.85 3.18
N MET A 659 12.25 -26.08 3.69
CA MET A 659 10.90 -26.60 3.96
C MET A 659 10.18 -27.04 2.69
N TRP A 660 10.26 -26.21 1.64
CA TRP A 660 9.67 -26.51 0.35
C TRP A 660 10.22 -27.81 -0.23
N ARG A 661 11.56 -27.93 -0.35
CA ARG A 661 12.24 -29.12 -0.84
C ARG A 661 11.89 -30.38 -0.06
N SER A 662 11.84 -30.29 1.27
CA SER A 662 11.51 -31.43 2.14
C SER A 662 10.09 -31.97 1.88
N ALA A 663 9.15 -31.08 1.55
CA ALA A 663 7.75 -31.45 1.32
C ALA A 663 7.42 -31.74 -0.15
N THR A 664 8.07 -31.09 -1.12
CA THR A 664 7.72 -31.17 -2.55
C THR A 664 8.74 -31.88 -3.43
N GLY A 665 9.96 -32.10 -2.92
CA GLY A 665 11.10 -32.60 -3.69
C GLY A 665 11.73 -31.57 -4.63
N GLU A 666 11.19 -30.35 -4.73
CA GLU A 666 11.75 -29.30 -5.58
C GLU A 666 12.97 -28.64 -4.93
N ASP A 667 14.12 -28.71 -5.59
CA ASP A 667 15.40 -28.24 -5.05
C ASP A 667 15.79 -26.85 -5.55
N LEU A 668 15.23 -25.83 -4.91
CA LEU A 668 15.48 -24.43 -5.28
C LEU A 668 16.94 -23.99 -5.00
N PHE A 669 17.66 -24.64 -4.08
CA PHE A 669 19.10 -24.35 -3.90
C PHE A 669 19.92 -24.70 -5.15
N ARG A 670 19.46 -25.67 -5.94
CA ARG A 670 20.09 -26.06 -7.20
C ARG A 670 19.65 -25.17 -8.37
N THR A 671 18.39 -24.73 -8.40
CA THR A 671 17.82 -24.03 -9.56
C THR A 671 17.88 -22.51 -9.46
N GLU A 672 17.98 -21.94 -8.25
CA GLU A 672 17.94 -20.49 -8.02
C GLU A 672 19.34 -19.93 -7.68
N PRO A 673 20.07 -19.38 -8.66
CA PRO A 673 21.44 -18.90 -8.44
C PRO A 673 21.52 -17.76 -7.40
N ALA A 674 20.46 -16.96 -7.27
CA ALA A 674 20.32 -15.92 -6.27
C ALA A 674 20.54 -16.41 -4.82
N LEU A 675 20.18 -17.66 -4.51
CA LEU A 675 20.34 -18.22 -3.16
C LEU A 675 21.82 -18.50 -2.84
N ARG A 676 22.58 -19.01 -3.81
CA ARG A 676 24.04 -19.17 -3.67
C ARG A 676 24.71 -17.81 -3.59
N GLY A 677 24.35 -16.91 -4.49
CA GLY A 677 24.89 -15.56 -4.51
C GLY A 677 24.61 -14.78 -3.22
N PHE A 678 23.47 -15.02 -2.56
CA PHE A 678 23.19 -14.41 -1.26
C PHE A 678 24.22 -14.82 -0.21
N LEU A 679 24.68 -16.08 -0.21
CA LEU A 679 25.77 -16.54 0.65
C LEU A 679 27.07 -15.78 0.36
N ASP A 680 27.41 -15.62 -0.93
CA ASP A 680 28.59 -14.85 -1.33
C ASP A 680 28.47 -13.39 -0.86
N PHE A 681 27.30 -12.77 -1.00
CA PHE A 681 27.03 -11.43 -0.46
C PHE A 681 27.29 -11.32 1.06
N LEU A 682 26.92 -12.35 1.85
CA LEU A 682 27.23 -12.35 3.28
C LEU A 682 28.73 -12.36 3.57
N VAL A 683 29.53 -12.96 2.69
CA VAL A 683 30.99 -13.02 2.80
C VAL A 683 31.65 -11.70 2.39
N TYR A 684 31.30 -11.18 1.21
CA TYR A 684 31.98 -10.02 0.62
C TYR A 684 31.68 -8.69 1.32
N ARG A 685 30.55 -8.60 2.03
CA ARG A 685 30.20 -7.42 2.83
C ARG A 685 30.97 -7.30 4.15
N ASN A 686 31.71 -8.33 4.57
CA ASN A 686 32.50 -8.27 5.81
C ASN A 686 33.77 -7.44 5.58
N LEU A 687 34.07 -6.54 6.50
CA LEU A 687 35.27 -5.72 6.52
C LEU A 687 36.43 -6.48 7.20
N PRO A 688 37.69 -6.09 6.97
CA PRO A 688 38.85 -6.73 7.60
C PRO A 688 38.91 -6.67 9.13
N ASP A 689 38.09 -5.85 9.79
CA ASP A 689 37.97 -5.74 11.25
C ASP A 689 36.76 -6.53 11.82
N ASP A 690 36.26 -7.51 11.05
CA ASP A 690 35.09 -8.34 11.36
C ASP A 690 33.75 -7.59 11.45
N THR A 691 33.72 -6.29 11.19
CA THR A 691 32.47 -5.55 10.99
C THR A 691 31.90 -5.80 9.58
N ALA A 692 30.74 -5.25 9.25
CA ALA A 692 30.18 -5.31 7.90
C ALA A 692 29.96 -3.91 7.34
N VAL A 693 30.08 -3.77 6.02
CA VAL A 693 29.84 -2.51 5.32
C VAL A 693 28.47 -1.94 5.70
N HIS A 694 28.43 -0.64 6.00
CA HIS A 694 27.21 0.08 6.31
C HIS A 694 26.51 0.50 5.01
N TRP A 695 25.26 0.07 4.85
CA TRP A 695 24.37 0.39 3.74
C TRP A 695 22.93 0.31 4.26
N GLY A 696 22.11 1.32 3.95
CA GLY A 696 20.74 1.42 4.45
C GLY A 696 20.65 1.55 5.97
N ASP A 697 19.44 1.40 6.52
CA ASP A 697 19.22 1.53 7.95
C ASP A 697 19.99 0.45 8.73
N GLY A 698 20.85 0.88 9.66
CA GLY A 698 21.59 -0.04 10.53
C GLY A 698 22.23 0.64 11.72
N ARG A 699 22.32 -0.09 12.85
CA ARG A 699 22.86 0.47 14.10
C ARG A 699 24.10 -0.29 14.60
N PHE A 700 24.18 -1.58 14.32
CA PHE A 700 25.27 -2.41 14.82
C PHE A 700 26.36 -2.57 13.77
N ALA A 701 27.64 -2.63 14.15
CA ALA A 701 28.70 -2.78 13.15
C ALA A 701 28.59 -4.14 12.44
N GLN A 702 28.07 -5.15 13.11
CA GLN A 702 27.71 -6.43 12.51
C GLN A 702 26.40 -6.97 13.11
N ARG A 703 25.59 -7.64 12.28
CA ARG A 703 24.43 -8.42 12.71
C ARG A 703 24.60 -9.86 12.25
N LYS A 704 24.59 -10.80 13.20
CA LYS A 704 24.68 -12.23 12.91
C LYS A 704 23.51 -12.67 12.03
N VAL A 705 23.80 -13.46 11.00
CA VAL A 705 22.80 -14.15 10.20
C VAL A 705 22.77 -15.60 10.66
N ASP A 706 21.74 -15.96 11.42
CA ASP A 706 21.71 -17.25 12.14
C ASP A 706 21.86 -18.47 11.22
N ASP A 707 21.27 -18.43 10.02
CA ASP A 707 21.22 -19.56 9.09
C ASP A 707 22.34 -19.52 8.03
N ALA A 708 23.32 -18.60 8.16
CA ALA A 708 24.45 -18.51 7.23
C ALA A 708 25.28 -19.80 7.19
N ALA A 709 25.49 -20.44 8.35
CA ALA A 709 26.20 -21.72 8.43
C ALA A 709 25.41 -22.85 7.74
N ALA A 710 24.08 -22.85 7.85
CA ALA A 710 23.22 -23.83 7.18
C ALA A 710 23.31 -23.70 5.65
N LEU A 711 23.30 -22.46 5.14
CA LEU A 711 23.47 -22.16 3.72
C LEU A 711 24.88 -22.51 3.22
N ALA A 712 25.92 -22.26 4.04
CA ALA A 712 27.28 -22.66 3.71
C ALA A 712 27.46 -24.18 3.65
N LEU A 713 26.81 -24.93 4.55
CA LEU A 713 26.79 -26.39 4.53
C LEU A 713 26.06 -26.93 3.30
N GLU A 714 24.91 -26.35 2.94
CA GLU A 714 24.13 -26.70 1.74
C GLU A 714 24.98 -26.63 0.47
N TYR A 715 25.76 -25.56 0.31
CA TYR A 715 26.64 -25.37 -0.84
C TYR A 715 28.05 -25.93 -0.68
N ARG A 716 28.34 -26.60 0.45
CA ARG A 716 29.68 -27.03 0.87
C ARG A 716 30.74 -25.94 0.68
N HIS A 717 30.41 -24.72 1.05
CA HIS A 717 31.21 -23.53 0.80
C HIS A 717 32.17 -23.26 1.99
N SER A 718 33.38 -23.83 1.93
CA SER A 718 34.34 -23.80 3.04
C SER A 718 34.66 -22.39 3.58
N ALA A 719 34.86 -21.40 2.70
CA ALA A 719 35.19 -20.04 3.16
C ALA A 719 34.03 -19.40 3.95
N ALA A 720 32.82 -19.39 3.39
CA ALA A 720 31.61 -18.93 4.08
C ALA A 720 31.35 -19.69 5.38
N TYR A 721 31.55 -21.02 5.41
CA TYR A 721 31.41 -21.81 6.63
C TYR A 721 32.45 -21.41 7.69
N THR A 722 33.69 -21.16 7.27
CA THR A 722 34.77 -20.69 8.15
C THR A 722 34.45 -19.35 8.78
N LEU A 723 33.81 -18.44 8.03
CA LEU A 723 33.38 -17.13 8.52
C LEU A 723 32.12 -17.19 9.40
N ALA A 724 31.25 -18.19 9.18
CA ALA A 724 30.00 -18.35 9.93
C ALA A 724 30.11 -19.27 11.17
N SER A 725 31.22 -19.99 11.34
CA SER A 725 31.39 -21.03 12.35
C SER A 725 32.76 -20.94 13.05
N ARG A 726 32.98 -21.82 14.03
CA ARG A 726 34.25 -21.93 14.76
C ARG A 726 34.88 -23.30 14.52
N ARG A 727 36.21 -23.37 14.55
CA ARG A 727 36.98 -24.60 14.34
C ARG A 727 36.60 -25.73 15.30
N ASP A 728 36.31 -25.37 16.54
CA ASP A 728 35.99 -26.27 17.66
C ASP A 728 34.47 -26.47 17.86
N ALA A 729 33.63 -25.96 16.95
CA ALA A 729 32.18 -26.08 17.08
C ALA A 729 31.75 -27.55 17.00
N LYS A 730 31.17 -28.06 18.09
CA LYS A 730 30.56 -29.40 18.10
C LYS A 730 29.32 -29.43 17.19
N PRO A 731 29.00 -30.58 16.57
CA PRO A 731 27.83 -30.70 15.70
C PRO A 731 26.53 -30.35 16.44
N ALA A 732 25.74 -29.48 15.86
CA ALA A 732 24.41 -29.08 16.29
C ALA A 732 23.59 -28.66 15.06
N PRO A 733 22.25 -28.75 15.08
CA PRO A 733 21.43 -28.29 13.96
C PRO A 733 21.64 -26.79 13.72
N THR A 734 21.89 -26.42 12.47
CA THR A 734 22.27 -25.05 12.08
C THR A 734 21.09 -24.16 11.72
N SER A 735 19.89 -24.70 11.63
CA SER A 735 18.66 -23.95 11.30
C SER A 735 17.42 -24.63 11.89
N TRP A 736 16.32 -23.87 11.95
CA TRP A 736 14.98 -24.35 12.28
C TRP A 736 14.18 -24.64 10.99
N PRO A 737 13.28 -25.66 10.94
CA PRO A 737 12.96 -26.61 12.00
C PRO A 737 14.05 -27.66 12.21
N TRP A 738 14.84 -27.93 11.16
CA TRP A 738 16.09 -28.67 11.21
C TRP A 738 16.99 -28.23 10.06
N GLY A 739 18.26 -28.00 10.33
CA GLY A 739 19.31 -27.76 9.34
C GLY A 739 20.42 -28.80 9.46
N PRO A 740 21.31 -28.92 8.47
CA PRO A 740 22.43 -29.86 8.52
C PRO A 740 23.28 -29.60 9.77
N LEU A 741 23.80 -30.68 10.35
CA LEU A 741 24.71 -30.56 11.48
C LEU A 741 26.05 -29.96 11.02
N GLY A 742 26.69 -29.19 11.90
CA GLY A 742 28.04 -28.68 11.66
C GLY A 742 29.02 -29.76 11.19
N ASP A 743 29.88 -29.38 10.26
CA ASP A 743 30.92 -30.22 9.65
C ASP A 743 32.27 -29.51 9.79
N ALA A 744 33.08 -29.94 10.75
CA ALA A 744 34.39 -29.33 11.00
C ALA A 744 35.36 -29.47 9.81
N THR A 745 35.11 -30.40 8.88
CA THR A 745 35.96 -30.59 7.70
C THR A 745 35.84 -29.46 6.68
N LEU A 746 34.77 -28.65 6.74
CA LEU A 746 34.62 -27.45 5.91
C LEU A 746 35.30 -26.20 6.50
N TYR A 747 35.81 -26.28 7.73
CA TYR A 747 36.53 -25.15 8.32
C TYR A 747 37.94 -25.07 7.72
N ASP A 748 38.15 -24.09 6.84
CA ASP A 748 39.40 -23.87 6.13
C ASP A 748 39.67 -22.36 5.94
N PRO A 749 40.55 -21.76 6.78
CA PRO A 749 40.98 -20.37 6.62
C PRO A 749 41.68 -20.08 5.29
N GLN A 750 42.29 -21.08 4.63
CA GLN A 750 42.92 -20.87 3.32
C GLN A 750 41.88 -20.70 2.21
N ALA A 751 40.72 -21.35 2.34
CA ALA A 751 39.60 -21.13 1.42
C ALA A 751 39.13 -19.67 1.41
N VAL A 752 39.19 -18.98 2.56
CA VAL A 752 38.87 -17.53 2.63
C VAL A 752 39.86 -16.72 1.81
N ARG A 753 41.17 -17.01 1.92
CA ARG A 753 42.22 -16.31 1.18
C ARG A 753 42.18 -16.56 -0.33
N ALA A 754 41.63 -17.69 -0.75
CA ALA A 754 41.50 -18.08 -2.15
C ALA A 754 40.26 -17.50 -2.85
N LEU A 755 39.36 -16.81 -2.13
CA LEU A 755 38.18 -16.20 -2.72
C LEU A 755 38.56 -15.10 -3.73
N PRO A 756 37.79 -14.96 -4.83
CA PRO A 756 37.95 -13.84 -5.75
C PRO A 756 37.96 -12.49 -5.02
N LEU A 757 38.64 -11.50 -5.58
CA LEU A 757 38.79 -10.18 -4.94
C LEU A 757 37.69 -9.18 -5.35
N THR A 758 36.81 -9.57 -6.28
CA THR A 758 35.69 -8.75 -6.73
C THR A 758 34.41 -9.59 -6.68
N PHE A 759 33.33 -9.00 -6.22
CA PHE A 759 32.00 -9.58 -6.23
C PHE A 759 30.97 -8.51 -6.62
N VAL A 760 30.05 -8.87 -7.52
CA VAL A 760 29.04 -7.94 -8.07
C VAL A 760 27.67 -8.52 -7.83
N THR A 761 26.83 -7.80 -7.09
CA THR A 761 25.40 -8.11 -6.92
C THR A 761 24.61 -7.42 -8.04
N ASP A 762 24.31 -8.17 -9.10
CA ASP A 762 23.73 -7.64 -10.33
C ASP A 762 22.29 -7.14 -10.17
N GLY A 763 21.48 -7.78 -9.31
CA GLY A 763 20.10 -7.37 -9.07
C GLY A 763 19.95 -6.01 -8.37
N ILE A 764 20.85 -5.67 -7.44
CA ILE A 764 20.87 -4.38 -6.73
C ILE A 764 21.92 -3.40 -7.24
N GLY A 765 22.75 -3.83 -8.20
CA GLY A 765 23.79 -3.01 -8.82
C GLY A 765 24.91 -2.59 -7.86
N GLN A 766 25.42 -3.49 -7.02
CA GLN A 766 26.48 -3.17 -6.07
C GLN A 766 27.74 -4.00 -6.31
N VAL A 767 28.90 -3.38 -6.08
CA VAL A 767 30.21 -4.00 -6.27
C VAL A 767 30.97 -3.96 -4.96
N PHE A 768 31.58 -5.08 -4.61
CA PHE A 768 32.55 -5.21 -3.53
C PHE A 768 33.89 -5.57 -4.15
N ALA A 769 34.94 -4.85 -3.77
CA ALA A 769 36.29 -5.08 -4.26
C ALA A 769 37.27 -5.07 -3.09
N ARG A 770 38.27 -5.93 -3.16
CA ARG A 770 39.34 -6.04 -2.16
C ARG A 770 40.72 -6.01 -2.82
N SER A 771 41.75 -5.64 -2.08
CA SER A 771 43.15 -5.92 -2.50
C SER A 771 43.66 -7.29 -2.06
N SER A 772 43.16 -7.80 -0.93
CA SER A 772 43.40 -9.17 -0.45
C SER A 772 42.29 -9.57 0.56
N TRP A 773 42.43 -10.73 1.19
CA TRP A 773 41.61 -11.15 2.33
C TRP A 773 42.35 -11.03 3.67
N ASP A 774 43.53 -10.38 3.68
CA ASP A 774 44.31 -10.14 4.90
C ASP A 774 43.79 -8.91 5.67
N ALA A 775 44.27 -8.72 6.90
CA ALA A 775 43.81 -7.64 7.79
C ALA A 775 44.15 -6.24 7.25
N ASP A 776 45.18 -6.10 6.42
CA ASP A 776 45.61 -4.86 5.77
C ASP A 776 44.96 -4.63 4.39
N ALA A 777 43.98 -5.46 4.02
CA ALA A 777 43.26 -5.33 2.77
C ALA A 777 42.57 -3.97 2.67
N THR A 778 42.64 -3.39 1.48
CA THR A 778 41.72 -2.36 1.04
C THR A 778 40.40 -3.05 0.77
N HIS A 779 39.31 -2.52 1.31
CA HIS A 779 37.96 -2.93 0.92
C HIS A 779 37.22 -1.70 0.39
N LEU A 780 36.66 -1.85 -0.81
CA LEU A 780 35.88 -0.85 -1.51
C LEU A 780 34.49 -1.44 -1.76
N SER A 781 33.46 -0.66 -1.53
CA SER A 781 32.14 -0.97 -2.08
C SER A 781 31.51 0.25 -2.73
N PHE A 782 30.71 0.05 -3.77
CA PHE A 782 29.91 1.10 -4.37
C PHE A 782 28.63 0.54 -4.98
N LYS A 783 27.61 1.37 -5.13
CA LYS A 783 26.25 0.98 -5.52
C LYS A 783 25.68 1.90 -6.60
N ALA A 784 25.10 1.33 -7.64
CA ALA A 784 24.32 2.02 -8.66
C ALA A 784 23.29 1.03 -9.25
N GLY A 785 22.06 1.09 -8.76
CA GLY A 785 20.98 0.19 -9.15
C GLY A 785 19.60 0.74 -8.80
N ASP A 786 18.61 -0.15 -8.82
CA ASP A 786 17.24 0.17 -8.44
C ASP A 786 17.10 0.34 -6.92
N ASN A 787 16.20 1.22 -6.49
CA ASN A 787 15.75 1.30 -5.11
C ASN A 787 14.51 0.40 -4.96
N TYR A 788 14.61 -0.60 -4.09
CA TYR A 788 13.60 -1.64 -3.91
C TYR A 788 12.63 -1.37 -2.75
N TRP A 789 12.48 -0.10 -2.31
CA TRP A 789 11.68 0.31 -1.16
C TRP A 789 12.31 -0.12 0.19
N SER A 790 11.58 0.05 1.28
CA SER A 790 11.97 -0.36 2.64
C SER A 790 13.20 0.44 3.14
N HIS A 791 14.11 -0.23 3.84
CA HIS A 791 15.27 0.30 4.54
C HIS A 791 16.47 0.70 3.62
N SER A 792 16.23 0.93 2.32
CA SER A 792 17.25 1.41 1.38
C SER A 792 17.31 2.95 1.34
N HIS A 793 18.50 3.53 1.44
CA HIS A 793 18.72 4.98 1.41
C HIS A 793 18.72 5.59 -0.01
N LEU A 794 18.85 6.91 -0.08
CA LEU A 794 18.99 7.70 -1.30
C LEU A 794 20.46 7.85 -1.73
N ASP A 795 21.11 6.71 -1.98
CA ASP A 795 22.56 6.51 -1.94
C ASP A 795 23.16 6.09 -3.30
N GLN A 796 22.45 6.30 -4.42
CA GLN A 796 22.97 5.85 -5.71
C GLN A 796 24.26 6.56 -6.10
N GLY A 797 25.23 5.79 -6.59
CA GLY A 797 26.59 6.23 -6.90
C GLY A 797 27.50 6.32 -5.68
N ALA A 798 27.01 6.10 -4.45
CA ALA A 798 27.85 6.18 -3.25
C ALA A 798 28.90 5.07 -3.20
N PHE A 799 29.98 5.30 -2.46
CA PHE A 799 31.02 4.33 -2.20
C PHE A 799 31.52 4.39 -0.75
N THR A 800 32.11 3.31 -0.26
CA THR A 800 32.83 3.25 1.02
C THR A 800 34.22 2.68 0.81
N LEU A 801 35.19 3.11 1.62
CA LEU A 801 36.59 2.70 1.52
C LEU A 801 37.17 2.42 2.91
N PHE A 802 37.72 1.23 3.07
CA PHE A 802 38.36 0.75 4.28
C PHE A 802 39.83 0.39 3.99
N LYS A 803 40.73 0.78 4.90
CA LYS A 803 42.13 0.30 4.95
C LYS A 803 42.63 0.43 6.38
N GLY A 804 42.68 -0.68 7.13
CA GLY A 804 43.00 -0.69 8.56
C GLY A 804 41.94 -0.04 9.48
N ALA A 805 41.12 0.86 8.94
CA ALA A 805 39.91 1.43 9.53
C ALA A 805 38.98 1.96 8.41
N PRO A 806 37.70 2.28 8.71
CA PRO A 806 36.81 2.95 7.76
C PRO A 806 37.30 4.38 7.48
N LEU A 807 37.71 4.66 6.23
CA LEU A 807 38.30 5.95 5.83
C LEU A 807 37.32 6.82 5.05
N ALA A 808 36.61 6.25 4.07
CA ALA A 808 35.45 6.86 3.44
C ALA A 808 34.20 6.10 3.93
N ILE A 809 33.40 6.75 4.77
CA ILE A 809 32.30 6.12 5.50
C ILE A 809 30.94 6.46 4.87
N ASP A 810 29.94 5.66 5.20
CA ASP A 810 28.54 6.04 5.05
C ASP A 810 28.10 6.67 6.38
N SER A 811 27.66 7.93 6.36
CA SER A 811 27.53 8.77 7.56
C SER A 811 26.10 8.78 8.10
N GLY A 812 25.95 9.14 9.37
CA GLY A 812 24.67 9.19 10.07
C GLY A 812 24.49 8.01 11.01
N CYS A 813 23.38 7.98 11.73
CA CYS A 813 23.00 6.82 12.52
C CYS A 813 21.53 6.49 12.38
N TYR A 814 21.24 5.19 12.29
CA TYR A 814 19.90 4.69 12.48
C TYR A 814 19.49 4.75 13.96
N CYS A 815 19.17 5.96 14.41
CA CYS A 815 18.83 6.31 15.78
C CYS A 815 17.32 6.41 16.02
N GLY A 816 16.51 6.19 14.98
CA GLY A 816 15.06 6.05 15.05
C GLY A 816 14.39 6.18 13.69
N TYR A 817 13.50 5.25 13.35
CA TYR A 817 12.80 5.30 12.07
C TYR A 817 11.86 6.50 11.98
N GLY A 818 12.05 7.31 10.93
CA GLY A 818 11.19 8.45 10.62
C GLY A 818 11.41 9.69 11.50
N THR A 819 12.47 9.74 12.30
CA THR A 819 12.86 10.93 13.11
C THR A 819 13.40 12.08 12.24
N ASP A 820 13.73 13.23 12.86
CA ASP A 820 14.32 14.40 12.18
C ASP A 820 15.70 14.10 11.64
N HIS A 821 16.55 13.42 12.40
CA HIS A 821 17.84 12.95 11.89
C HIS A 821 17.67 12.02 10.68
N HIS A 822 16.82 10.99 10.82
CA HIS A 822 16.64 9.98 9.77
C HIS A 822 16.17 10.60 8.44
N LEU A 823 15.11 11.42 8.44
CA LEU A 823 14.55 11.95 7.18
C LEU A 823 15.27 13.17 6.60
N ASN A 824 16.15 13.84 7.37
CA ASN A 824 16.84 15.05 6.89
C ASN A 824 18.35 14.86 6.70
N TYR A 825 18.93 13.78 7.21
CA TYR A 825 20.36 13.48 7.08
C TYR A 825 20.61 12.03 6.67
N ASP A 826 20.44 11.08 7.61
CA ASP A 826 20.86 9.67 7.48
C ASP A 826 20.35 9.00 6.20
N TYR A 827 19.05 9.15 5.91
CA TYR A 827 18.41 8.56 4.73
C TYR A 827 18.68 9.36 3.43
N GLN A 828 19.13 10.62 3.55
CA GLN A 828 19.28 11.56 2.45
C GLN A 828 20.65 11.43 1.76
N THR A 829 20.71 11.80 0.48
CA THR A 829 21.93 11.68 -0.33
C THR A 829 23.13 12.40 0.27
N ILE A 830 22.93 13.50 0.99
CA ILE A 830 24.00 14.28 1.60
C ILE A 830 24.77 13.57 2.73
N ALA A 831 24.29 12.43 3.22
CA ALA A 831 25.03 11.59 4.18
C ALA A 831 26.00 10.59 3.50
N HIS A 832 26.01 10.52 2.16
CA HIS A 832 26.67 9.47 1.41
C HIS A 832 27.74 10.04 0.45
N ASN A 833 28.76 9.24 0.12
CA ASN A 833 29.89 9.62 -0.76
C ASN A 833 29.49 9.68 -2.25
N THR A 834 28.56 10.57 -2.59
CA THR A 834 27.99 10.73 -3.94
C THR A 834 27.88 12.21 -4.32
N LEU A 835 26.92 12.56 -5.18
CA LEU A 835 26.76 13.88 -5.76
C LEU A 835 25.47 14.54 -5.26
N THR A 836 25.48 15.85 -5.08
CA THR A 836 24.26 16.65 -4.89
C THR A 836 24.21 17.79 -5.91
N VAL A 837 23.00 18.14 -6.34
CA VAL A 837 22.71 19.29 -7.21
C VAL A 837 21.56 20.06 -6.58
N THR A 838 21.85 21.21 -5.98
CA THR A 838 20.85 21.99 -5.25
C THR A 838 20.13 22.98 -6.17
N ASP A 839 18.82 22.84 -6.25
CA ASP A 839 17.91 23.88 -6.75
C ASP A 839 17.29 24.59 -5.55
N PRO A 840 17.51 25.90 -5.36
CA PRO A 840 16.94 26.64 -4.23
C PRO A 840 15.41 26.69 -4.24
N ALA A 841 14.75 26.35 -5.37
CA ALA A 841 13.30 26.28 -5.46
C ALA A 841 12.71 24.91 -5.03
N ASP A 842 13.53 23.91 -4.71
CA ASP A 842 13.09 22.59 -4.26
C ASP A 842 12.71 22.57 -2.76
N THR A 843 11.61 23.26 -2.43
CA THR A 843 11.21 23.55 -1.04
C THR A 843 9.89 22.89 -0.63
N LEU A 844 9.42 21.91 -1.40
CA LEU A 844 8.14 21.26 -1.12
C LEU A 844 8.20 20.46 0.19
N PRO A 845 7.25 20.67 1.12
CA PRO A 845 7.19 19.89 2.35
C PRO A 845 6.63 18.49 2.09
N MET A 846 6.95 17.57 3.00
CA MET A 846 6.35 16.24 3.01
C MET A 846 4.83 16.38 3.21
N PRO A 847 4.01 15.70 2.38
CA PRO A 847 2.56 15.74 2.51
C PRO A 847 2.08 15.41 3.93
N ALA A 848 1.02 16.09 4.38
CA ALA A 848 0.44 15.86 5.70
C ALA A 848 -0.05 14.41 5.87
N ARG A 849 0.29 13.80 7.01
CA ARG A 849 -0.31 12.53 7.45
C ARG A 849 -1.53 12.82 8.33
N GLN A 850 -2.46 11.87 8.45
CA GLN A 850 -3.69 12.06 9.24
C GLN A 850 -3.41 12.58 10.65
N GLY A 851 -3.92 13.77 10.96
CA GLY A 851 -3.76 14.41 12.27
C GLY A 851 -2.39 15.03 12.52
N LYS A 852 -1.50 15.11 11.52
CA LYS A 852 -0.18 15.75 11.61
C LYS A 852 -0.01 16.82 10.53
N HIS A 853 0.67 17.91 10.85
CA HIS A 853 0.99 18.97 9.88
C HIS A 853 1.99 18.47 8.82
N PRO A 854 2.01 19.08 7.61
CA PRO A 854 3.10 18.87 6.66
C PRO A 854 4.44 19.11 7.33
N ARG A 855 5.41 18.24 7.05
CA ARG A 855 6.74 18.32 7.64
C ARG A 855 7.71 18.91 6.63
N VAL A 856 8.42 19.95 6.99
CA VAL A 856 9.51 20.49 6.17
C VAL A 856 10.66 19.48 6.21
N VAL A 857 11.19 19.16 5.03
CA VAL A 857 12.34 18.27 4.88
C VAL A 857 13.45 19.06 4.20
N ALA A 858 14.66 18.97 4.74
CA ALA A 858 15.84 19.70 4.27
C ALA A 858 16.04 19.57 2.76
N ASN A 859 16.43 20.65 2.10
CA ASN A 859 16.90 20.60 0.72
C ASN A 859 18.38 20.20 0.69
N ASP A 860 18.63 18.90 0.75
CA ASP A 860 19.96 18.31 0.68
C ASP A 860 20.60 18.39 -0.73
N GLY A 861 19.85 18.85 -1.75
CA GLY A 861 20.26 18.79 -3.16
C GLY A 861 20.36 17.38 -3.73
N GLY A 862 19.89 16.37 -3.01
CA GLY A 862 20.08 14.96 -3.33
C GLY A 862 19.13 14.39 -4.37
N GLN A 863 19.04 13.07 -4.33
CA GLN A 863 18.23 12.23 -5.21
C GLN A 863 16.73 12.37 -4.92
N ARG A 864 15.90 11.77 -5.77
CA ARG A 864 14.44 11.68 -5.60
C ARG A 864 14.10 10.93 -4.31
N ARG A 865 13.01 11.32 -3.66
CA ARG A 865 12.59 10.80 -2.35
C ARG A 865 11.80 9.50 -2.49
N VAL A 866 12.52 8.40 -2.76
CA VAL A 866 11.98 7.04 -2.94
C VAL A 866 12.12 6.20 -1.66
N GLY A 867 11.21 5.24 -1.46
CA GLY A 867 11.29 4.24 -0.39
C GLY A 867 10.41 4.53 0.84
N SER A 868 10.53 3.68 1.87
CA SER A 868 9.52 3.61 2.94
C SER A 868 9.60 4.77 3.94
N GLY A 869 10.76 5.44 4.05
CA GLY A 869 10.95 6.58 4.96
C GLY A 869 9.93 7.69 4.72
N TRP A 870 9.51 7.85 3.46
CA TRP A 870 8.56 8.88 3.03
C TRP A 870 7.09 8.49 3.22
N ASP A 871 6.78 7.18 3.23
CA ASP A 871 5.42 6.62 3.30
C ASP A 871 4.46 7.18 2.24
N LEU A 872 4.99 7.44 1.03
CA LEU A 872 4.22 8.00 -0.09
C LEU A 872 3.56 6.90 -0.94
N HIS A 873 4.27 5.80 -1.12
CA HIS A 873 3.80 4.65 -1.89
C HIS A 873 3.93 3.40 -1.03
N ALA A 874 2.93 2.53 -1.06
CA ALA A 874 3.02 1.22 -0.43
C ALA A 874 4.08 0.38 -1.15
N ALA A 875 4.77 -0.46 -0.37
CA ALA A 875 5.69 -1.47 -0.88
C ALA A 875 5.00 -2.32 -1.98
N PRO A 876 5.68 -2.62 -3.10
CA PRO A 876 5.11 -3.46 -4.13
C PRO A 876 4.75 -4.86 -3.61
N LEU A 877 3.61 -5.41 -3.98
CA LEU A 877 3.18 -6.73 -3.49
C LEU A 877 3.69 -7.91 -4.33
N ASP A 878 4.13 -7.63 -5.56
CA ASP A 878 4.70 -8.58 -6.50
C ASP A 878 5.51 -7.81 -7.57
N ILE A 879 6.15 -8.57 -8.47
CA ILE A 879 6.99 -8.01 -9.55
C ILE A 879 6.19 -7.14 -10.53
N ASP A 880 4.92 -7.47 -10.78
CA ASP A 880 4.10 -6.71 -11.71
C ASP A 880 3.68 -5.37 -11.09
N ASP A 881 3.44 -5.32 -9.77
CA ASP A 881 3.23 -4.06 -9.05
C ASP A 881 4.47 -3.19 -9.03
N TRP A 882 5.65 -3.79 -8.89
CA TRP A 882 6.91 -3.06 -9.01
C TRP A 882 7.10 -2.51 -10.42
N ARG A 883 6.87 -3.33 -11.47
CA ARG A 883 6.98 -2.91 -12.89
C ARG A 883 6.01 -1.78 -13.25
N ARG A 884 4.78 -1.80 -12.73
CA ARG A 884 3.82 -0.68 -12.92
C ARG A 884 4.32 0.62 -12.29
N LYS A 885 5.22 0.53 -11.32
CA LYS A 885 5.84 1.64 -10.59
C LYS A 885 7.33 1.80 -10.94
N TYR A 886 7.77 1.26 -12.08
CA TYR A 886 9.19 1.21 -12.46
C TYR A 886 9.86 2.58 -12.38
N ASP A 887 9.23 3.62 -12.93
CA ASP A 887 9.78 4.97 -12.95
C ASP A 887 10.05 5.55 -11.55
N ASP A 888 9.32 5.09 -10.52
CA ASP A 888 9.54 5.52 -9.14
C ASP A 888 10.77 4.83 -8.55
N PHE A 889 10.93 3.53 -8.80
CA PHE A 889 11.95 2.66 -8.20
C PHE A 889 13.26 2.58 -8.98
N HIS A 890 13.25 2.87 -10.27
CA HIS A 890 14.45 2.89 -11.08
C HIS A 890 15.28 4.12 -10.74
N THR A 891 16.42 3.90 -10.09
CA THR A 891 17.27 4.99 -9.58
C THR A 891 18.69 4.97 -10.14
N GLY A 892 19.11 3.90 -10.79
CA GLY A 892 20.45 3.84 -11.37
C GLY A 892 20.74 2.50 -12.00
N ARG A 893 21.89 2.43 -12.65
CA ARG A 893 22.35 1.22 -13.32
C ARG A 893 23.87 1.11 -13.26
N LEU A 894 24.33 -0.07 -12.87
CA LEU A 894 25.68 -0.55 -13.10
C LEU A 894 25.77 -0.98 -14.57
N VAL A 895 26.29 -0.09 -15.43
CA VAL A 895 26.27 -0.27 -16.88
C VAL A 895 27.24 -1.36 -17.30
N ARG A 896 28.46 -1.34 -16.74
CA ARG A 896 29.50 -2.31 -17.06
C ARG A 896 30.52 -2.40 -15.94
N VAL A 897 30.96 -3.60 -15.64
CA VAL A 897 32.14 -3.88 -14.79
C VAL A 897 33.13 -4.67 -15.61
N ALA A 898 34.39 -4.26 -15.59
CA ALA A 898 35.49 -4.95 -16.26
C ALA A 898 36.68 -5.08 -15.31
N GLU A 899 37.34 -6.23 -15.34
CA GLU A 899 38.53 -6.48 -14.55
C GLU A 899 39.64 -7.06 -15.44
N GLN A 900 40.78 -6.37 -15.50
CA GLN A 900 41.93 -6.80 -16.30
C GLN A 900 43.23 -6.15 -15.80
N ASP A 901 44.35 -6.90 -15.77
CA ASP A 901 45.68 -6.40 -15.40
C ASP A 901 45.75 -5.65 -14.04
N GLY A 902 44.92 -6.10 -13.10
CA GLY A 902 44.79 -5.53 -11.76
C GLY A 902 43.91 -4.27 -11.69
N LEU A 903 43.34 -3.82 -12.82
CA LEU A 903 42.36 -2.74 -12.87
C LEU A 903 40.95 -3.30 -12.73
N LEU A 904 40.16 -2.73 -11.83
CA LEU A 904 38.71 -2.87 -11.79
C LEU A 904 38.09 -1.56 -12.28
N ILE A 905 37.31 -1.62 -13.35
CA ILE A 905 36.62 -0.47 -13.94
C ILE A 905 35.12 -0.70 -13.87
N ALA A 906 34.38 0.26 -13.32
CA ALA A 906 32.93 0.22 -13.30
C ALA A 906 32.33 1.51 -13.86
N LEU A 907 31.49 1.38 -14.89
CA LEU A 907 30.71 2.45 -15.48
C LEU A 907 29.32 2.44 -14.85
N THR A 908 28.87 3.58 -14.32
CA THR A 908 27.56 3.71 -13.69
C THR A 908 26.81 4.91 -14.23
N ASP A 909 25.49 4.75 -14.35
CA ASP A 909 24.56 5.82 -14.69
C ASP A 909 23.55 5.96 -13.55
N ILE A 910 23.57 7.13 -12.91
CA ILE A 910 22.70 7.46 -11.78
C ILE A 910 21.76 8.61 -12.11
N THR A 911 21.59 8.94 -13.40
CA THR A 911 20.72 10.02 -13.87
C THR A 911 19.29 9.85 -13.36
N ALA A 912 18.79 8.60 -13.39
CA ALA A 912 17.46 8.24 -12.91
C ALA A 912 17.25 8.51 -11.41
N ALA A 913 18.31 8.56 -10.60
CA ALA A 913 18.21 8.89 -9.18
C ALA A 913 17.74 10.34 -8.98
N TYR A 914 18.03 11.23 -9.91
CA TYR A 914 17.68 12.66 -9.82
C TYR A 914 16.47 13.01 -10.70
N THR A 915 16.39 12.44 -11.90
CA THR A 915 15.35 12.82 -12.88
C THR A 915 14.70 11.60 -13.51
N SER A 916 13.38 11.54 -13.43
CA SER A 916 12.50 10.56 -14.08
C SER A 916 11.53 11.25 -15.04
N ALA A 917 10.73 10.48 -15.78
CA ALA A 917 9.67 11.03 -16.64
C ALA A 917 8.61 11.86 -15.86
N GLN A 918 8.46 11.61 -14.55
CA GLN A 918 7.54 12.32 -13.67
C GLN A 918 8.18 13.54 -12.97
N THR A 919 9.49 13.71 -13.08
CA THR A 919 10.23 14.84 -12.49
C THR A 919 9.90 16.14 -13.23
N GLY A 920 9.63 17.21 -12.47
CA GLY A 920 9.12 18.49 -13.00
C GLY A 920 7.67 18.78 -12.61
N ALA A 921 6.91 17.77 -12.18
CA ALA A 921 5.53 17.90 -11.71
C ALA A 921 5.37 18.67 -10.38
N ARG A 922 6.46 19.16 -9.76
CA ARG A 922 6.49 19.76 -8.41
C ARG A 922 5.84 18.85 -7.36
N SER A 923 6.26 17.58 -7.30
CA SER A 923 5.89 16.66 -6.21
C SER A 923 7.05 16.54 -5.22
N PHE A 924 6.74 16.28 -3.95
CA PHE A 924 7.74 16.01 -2.91
C PHE A 924 8.60 14.77 -3.24
N HIS A 925 8.01 13.77 -3.90
CA HIS A 925 8.67 12.52 -4.30
C HIS A 925 9.69 12.73 -5.43
N HIS A 926 9.24 13.29 -6.56
CA HIS A 926 10.04 13.40 -7.79
C HIS A 926 10.93 14.64 -7.83
N ARG A 927 10.69 15.60 -6.92
CA ARG A 927 11.43 16.85 -6.75
C ARG A 927 11.46 17.70 -8.03
N THR A 928 12.23 18.80 -8.02
CA THR A 928 12.44 19.63 -9.21
C THR A 928 13.36 18.95 -10.24
N ARG A 929 13.26 19.32 -11.52
CA ARG A 929 14.15 18.82 -12.57
C ARG A 929 15.49 19.54 -12.49
N ARG A 930 16.49 18.89 -11.88
CA ARG A 930 17.79 19.49 -11.58
C ARG A 930 18.92 18.98 -12.44
N VAL A 931 18.85 17.72 -12.83
CA VAL A 931 19.93 16.97 -13.46
C VAL A 931 19.44 16.40 -14.78
N GLU A 932 20.17 16.67 -15.85
CA GLU A 932 19.94 16.08 -17.18
C GLU A 932 20.83 14.85 -17.39
N LYS A 933 22.00 14.80 -16.75
CA LYS A 933 22.94 13.68 -16.84
C LYS A 933 23.73 13.56 -15.54
N ALA A 934 23.86 12.35 -15.00
CA ALA A 934 24.76 12.05 -13.89
C ALA A 934 25.41 10.68 -14.10
N TRP A 935 26.64 10.71 -14.59
CA TRP A 935 27.46 9.53 -14.82
C TRP A 935 28.62 9.49 -13.84
N ARG A 936 28.94 8.28 -13.37
CA ARG A 936 30.05 8.04 -12.44
C ARG A 936 30.86 6.83 -12.89
N ILE A 937 32.18 6.98 -12.95
CA ILE A 937 33.13 5.94 -13.34
C ILE A 937 34.11 5.72 -12.20
N PHE A 938 34.23 4.46 -11.79
CA PHE A 938 35.23 4.01 -10.82
C PHE A 938 36.34 3.27 -11.55
N VAL A 939 37.60 3.62 -11.26
CA VAL A 939 38.78 2.87 -11.69
C VAL A 939 39.62 2.57 -10.45
N TYR A 940 39.68 1.30 -10.05
CA TYR A 940 40.53 0.85 -8.95
C TYR A 940 41.72 0.07 -9.50
N ASP A 941 42.92 0.64 -9.39
CA ASP A 941 44.17 -0.05 -9.64
C ASP A 941 44.61 -0.78 -8.37
N ARG A 942 44.26 -2.07 -8.31
CA ARG A 942 44.52 -2.92 -7.15
C ARG A 942 46.01 -3.10 -6.86
N VAL A 943 46.85 -3.08 -7.89
CA VAL A 943 48.31 -3.28 -7.73
C VAL A 943 48.95 -2.04 -7.11
N ALA A 944 48.52 -0.85 -7.55
CA ALA A 944 48.99 0.42 -7.01
C ALA A 944 48.27 0.86 -5.72
N ASP A 945 47.14 0.22 -5.40
CA ASP A 945 46.18 0.64 -4.39
C ASP A 945 45.71 2.09 -4.59
N VAL A 946 45.29 2.40 -5.82
CA VAL A 946 44.82 3.74 -6.23
C VAL A 946 43.41 3.65 -6.78
N LEU A 947 42.51 4.49 -6.28
CA LEU A 947 41.13 4.63 -6.75
C LEU A 947 40.97 5.97 -7.45
N VAL A 948 40.38 5.97 -8.64
CA VAL A 948 40.01 7.18 -9.38
C VAL A 948 38.50 7.19 -9.54
N VAL A 949 37.88 8.29 -9.12
CA VAL A 949 36.44 8.55 -9.27
C VAL A 949 36.28 9.70 -10.25
N GLN A 950 35.59 9.44 -11.35
CA GLN A 950 35.27 10.43 -12.36
C GLN A 950 33.77 10.59 -12.48
N ASP A 951 33.29 11.82 -12.40
CA ASP A 951 31.87 12.15 -12.53
C ASP A 951 31.63 13.13 -13.67
N THR A 952 30.50 12.98 -14.35
CA THR A 952 29.99 13.96 -15.31
C THR A 952 28.56 14.29 -14.94
N VAL A 953 28.35 15.55 -14.54
CA VAL A 953 27.05 16.04 -14.07
C VAL A 953 26.60 17.22 -14.92
N GLU A 954 25.50 17.04 -15.62
CA GLU A 954 24.83 18.11 -16.36
C GLU A 954 23.59 18.54 -15.57
N ALA A 955 23.58 19.78 -15.09
CA ALA A 955 22.42 20.39 -14.47
C ALA A 955 21.54 21.11 -15.50
N THR A 956 20.23 21.13 -15.24
CA THR A 956 19.25 21.85 -16.06
C THR A 956 19.56 23.35 -16.13
N ARG A 957 20.09 23.92 -15.03
CA ARG A 957 20.49 25.34 -14.91
C ARG A 957 21.92 25.44 -14.38
N ALA A 958 22.70 26.36 -14.97
CA ALA A 958 24.08 26.59 -14.57
C ALA A 958 24.23 27.03 -13.09
N GLY A 959 23.25 27.79 -12.58
CA GLY A 959 23.26 28.30 -11.21
C GLY A 959 22.94 27.26 -10.11
N PHE A 960 22.63 26.01 -10.46
CA PHE A 960 22.43 24.96 -9.46
C PHE A 960 23.77 24.51 -8.89
N VAL A 961 23.86 24.50 -7.56
CA VAL A 961 25.12 24.20 -6.86
C VAL A 961 25.36 22.70 -6.89
N LYS A 962 26.43 22.27 -7.54
CA LYS A 962 26.85 20.86 -7.61
C LYS A 962 27.93 20.60 -6.57
N ARG A 963 27.82 19.49 -5.84
CA ARG A 963 28.83 19.06 -4.86
C ARG A 963 29.18 17.60 -5.06
N TRP A 964 30.46 17.30 -4.93
CA TRP A 964 30.99 15.96 -4.73
C TRP A 964 31.34 15.77 -3.26
N LEU A 965 30.90 14.66 -2.66
CA LEU A 965 30.93 14.43 -1.22
C LEU A 965 31.90 13.30 -0.83
N LEU A 966 32.63 13.49 0.27
CA LEU A 966 33.43 12.46 0.94
C LEU A 966 33.34 12.59 2.46
N HIS A 967 32.79 11.58 3.13
CA HIS A 967 32.54 11.53 4.56
C HIS A 967 33.64 10.78 5.29
N SER A 968 33.90 11.23 6.51
CA SER A 968 35.00 10.76 7.36
C SER A 968 34.66 10.92 8.84
N ALA A 969 35.26 10.07 9.68
CA ALA A 969 35.07 10.16 11.12
C ALA A 969 35.73 11.40 11.74
N LEU A 970 36.91 11.76 11.25
CA LEU A 970 37.74 12.86 11.79
C LEU A 970 37.95 13.95 10.73
N GLN A 971 38.38 15.12 11.19
CA GLN A 971 38.56 16.28 10.32
C GLN A 971 39.60 16.00 9.21
N PRO A 972 39.25 16.22 7.92
CA PRO A 972 40.21 16.17 6.83
C PRO A 972 41.25 17.30 6.93
N GLN A 973 42.52 16.97 6.70
CA GLN A 973 43.57 17.97 6.50
C GLN A 973 43.58 18.40 5.03
N VAL A 974 43.27 19.66 4.74
CA VAL A 974 43.16 20.17 3.35
C VAL A 974 44.30 21.14 3.03
N SER A 975 44.96 20.95 1.89
CA SER A 975 46.01 21.83 1.37
C SER A 975 45.84 22.03 -0.14
N GLY A 976 45.23 23.16 -0.51
CA GLY A 976 44.88 23.47 -1.90
C GLY A 976 43.93 22.41 -2.48
N ARG A 977 44.40 21.65 -3.48
CA ARG A 977 43.64 20.58 -4.14
C ARG A 977 43.82 19.20 -3.49
N ARG A 978 44.68 19.11 -2.47
CA ARG A 978 44.99 17.85 -1.78
C ARG A 978 44.31 17.78 -0.43
N PHE A 979 43.96 16.58 -0.01
CA PHE A 979 43.46 16.33 1.33
C PHE A 979 43.98 15.00 1.88
N VAL A 980 44.03 14.89 3.21
CA VAL A 980 44.40 13.68 3.93
C VAL A 980 43.38 13.40 5.03
N LEU A 981 42.87 12.17 5.07
CA LEU A 981 42.08 11.64 6.19
C LEU A 981 42.95 10.66 6.97
N GLU A 982 42.98 10.75 8.29
CA GLU A 982 43.70 9.79 9.14
C GLU A 982 42.88 9.44 10.37
N ARG A 983 43.00 8.20 10.86
CA ARG A 983 42.39 7.76 12.12
C ARG A 983 43.14 6.58 12.73
N ALA A 984 42.80 6.24 13.97
CA ALA A 984 43.31 5.04 14.61
C ALA A 984 42.80 3.76 13.92
N ALA A 985 43.64 2.71 13.90
CA ALA A 985 43.29 1.41 13.35
C ALA A 985 42.18 0.73 14.15
N THR A 986 41.22 0.13 13.43
CA THR A 986 40.20 -0.78 13.99
C THR A 986 40.53 -2.24 13.68
N ALA A 987 41.25 -2.50 12.59
CA ALA A 987 41.80 -3.83 12.27
C ALA A 987 43.18 -4.05 12.93
N ALA A 988 43.57 -5.32 13.02
CA ALA A 988 44.89 -5.74 13.51
C ALA A 988 45.99 -5.49 12.46
N VAL A 989 46.40 -4.23 12.29
CA VAL A 989 47.39 -3.79 11.29
C VAL A 989 48.52 -2.95 11.92
N THR A 990 49.66 -2.88 11.22
CA THR A 990 50.76 -1.98 11.57
C THR A 990 50.74 -0.73 10.71
N GLY A 991 50.93 0.44 11.33
CA GLY A 991 50.89 1.74 10.64
C GLY A 991 49.55 2.46 10.80
N GLN A 992 49.56 3.77 10.59
CA GLN A 992 48.38 4.62 10.76
C GLN A 992 47.49 4.57 9.50
N PRO A 993 46.22 4.14 9.60
CA PRO A 993 45.24 4.26 8.53
C PRO A 993 45.13 5.68 8.00
N ARG A 994 45.24 5.83 6.68
CA ARG A 994 45.08 7.12 6.02
C ARG A 994 44.58 7.02 4.58
N LEU A 995 43.92 8.08 4.13
CA LEU A 995 43.49 8.28 2.75
C LEU A 995 44.06 9.61 2.23
N GLU A 996 44.96 9.53 1.24
CA GLU A 996 45.39 10.72 0.48
C GLU A 996 44.46 10.94 -0.71
N GLY A 997 44.06 12.19 -0.95
CA GLY A 997 43.25 12.55 -2.10
C GLY A 997 43.78 13.78 -2.83
N GLU A 998 43.64 13.81 -4.16
CA GLU A 998 43.90 14.99 -5.00
C GLU A 998 42.73 15.24 -5.96
N VAL A 999 42.19 16.46 -5.93
CA VAL A 999 41.16 16.95 -6.85
C VAL A 999 41.82 17.48 -8.12
N LEU A 1000 41.58 16.82 -9.25
CA LEU A 1000 42.14 17.20 -10.55
C LEU A 1000 41.22 18.12 -11.33
N PHE A 1001 39.92 17.81 -11.33
CA PHE A 1001 38.88 18.61 -11.97
C PHE A 1001 37.65 18.78 -11.06
N PRO A 1002 36.96 19.93 -11.12
CA PRO A 1002 37.38 21.17 -11.79
C PRO A 1002 38.70 21.72 -11.21
N ARG A 1003 39.55 22.33 -12.05
CA ARG A 1003 40.90 22.79 -11.64
C ARG A 1003 40.86 23.89 -10.58
N ASP A 1004 39.78 24.66 -10.58
CA ASP A 1004 39.48 25.80 -9.71
C ASP A 1004 38.49 25.43 -8.59
N ALA A 1005 38.23 24.14 -8.36
CA ALA A 1005 37.26 23.70 -7.38
C ALA A 1005 37.58 24.19 -5.95
N ARG A 1006 36.53 24.54 -5.21
CA ARG A 1006 36.59 24.81 -3.77
C ARG A 1006 36.47 23.48 -3.03
N VAL A 1007 37.43 23.22 -2.14
CA VAL A 1007 37.48 22.01 -1.30
C VAL A 1007 37.18 22.43 0.14
N LEU A 1008 35.98 22.10 0.63
CA LEU A 1008 35.46 22.63 1.89
C LEU A 1008 35.24 21.49 2.91
N PRO A 1009 35.96 21.48 4.04
CA PRO A 1009 35.66 20.58 5.13
C PRO A 1009 34.51 21.12 5.99
N ILE A 1010 33.47 20.31 6.21
CA ILE A 1010 32.30 20.64 7.03
C ILE A 1010 32.12 19.54 8.07
N GLY A 1011 32.04 19.90 9.34
CA GLY A 1011 31.87 18.94 10.43
C GLY A 1011 32.34 19.45 11.79
N GLY A 1012 32.42 18.52 12.73
CA GLY A 1012 32.68 18.79 14.14
C GLY A 1012 31.44 19.24 14.91
N PRO A 1013 31.56 19.50 16.23
CA PRO A 1013 30.45 19.88 17.12
C PRO A 1013 29.49 20.91 16.53
N GLY A 1014 28.25 20.48 16.26
CA GLY A 1014 27.18 21.31 15.71
C GLY A 1014 27.14 21.36 14.18
N PHE A 1015 27.98 20.58 13.49
CA PHE A 1015 28.04 20.51 12.03
C PHE A 1015 28.15 19.08 11.47
N GLU A 1016 28.18 18.06 12.34
CA GLU A 1016 28.34 16.65 11.99
C GLU A 1016 27.27 16.18 11.01
N PHE A 1017 26.04 16.69 11.18
CA PHE A 1017 24.85 16.34 10.41
C PHE A 1017 24.22 17.59 9.76
N PHE A 1018 25.07 18.51 9.30
CA PHE A 1018 24.66 19.83 8.81
C PHE A 1018 24.09 19.80 7.40
N VAL A 1019 22.83 20.24 7.25
CA VAL A 1019 22.11 20.36 5.98
C VAL A 1019 21.25 21.61 6.01
N ASP A 1020 21.25 22.39 4.93
CA ASP A 1020 20.32 23.51 4.72
C ASP A 1020 20.23 24.50 5.91
N GLY A 1021 21.39 24.83 6.50
CA GLY A 1021 21.48 25.79 7.60
C GLY A 1021 21.22 25.21 8.99
N ARG A 1022 20.97 23.90 9.13
CA ARG A 1022 20.65 23.24 10.41
C ARG A 1022 21.47 21.97 10.62
N ASN A 1023 21.91 21.73 11.85
CA ASN A 1023 22.45 20.44 12.28
C ASN A 1023 21.30 19.54 12.75
N TYR A 1024 21.20 18.33 12.19
CA TYR A 1024 20.12 17.39 12.53
C TYR A 1024 20.54 16.41 13.65
N ASP A 1025 20.98 16.96 14.78
CA ASP A 1025 21.38 16.21 15.99
C ASP A 1025 20.24 16.15 17.05
N GLU A 1026 19.04 16.61 16.69
CA GLU A 1026 17.84 16.62 17.55
C GLU A 1026 18.11 17.24 18.93
N ASP A 1027 18.72 18.43 18.94
CA ASP A 1027 19.06 19.18 20.15
C ASP A 1027 19.98 18.40 21.13
N GLY A 1028 20.83 17.51 20.61
CA GLY A 1028 21.78 16.69 21.37
C GLY A 1028 21.29 15.27 21.68
N ASP A 1029 20.03 14.94 21.34
CA ASP A 1029 19.47 13.61 21.57
C ASP A 1029 20.18 12.53 20.74
N ILE A 1030 20.64 12.86 19.53
CA ILE A 1030 21.36 11.90 18.68
C ILE A 1030 22.73 11.58 19.28
N ALA A 1031 23.52 12.58 19.67
CA ALA A 1031 24.76 12.37 20.42
C ALA A 1031 24.56 11.51 21.68
N ALA A 1032 23.51 11.77 22.46
CA ALA A 1032 23.18 10.96 23.64
C ALA A 1032 22.78 9.52 23.27
N ASN A 1033 22.09 9.33 22.15
CA ASN A 1033 21.69 8.02 21.63
C ASN A 1033 22.90 7.21 21.15
N ILE A 1034 23.84 7.84 20.45
CA ILE A 1034 25.11 7.26 20.02
C ILE A 1034 25.93 6.84 21.25
N ALA A 1035 26.05 7.70 22.25
CA ALA A 1035 26.80 7.42 23.48
C ALA A 1035 26.23 6.23 24.29
N ARG A 1036 24.92 5.98 24.19
CA ARG A 1036 24.26 4.79 24.77
C ARG A 1036 24.26 3.57 23.85
N GLY A 1037 24.68 3.75 22.60
CA GLY A 1037 24.69 2.72 21.57
C GLY A 1037 25.87 1.77 21.69
N PRO A 1038 25.98 0.84 20.72
CA PRO A 1038 27.16 -0.01 20.58
C PRO A 1038 28.44 0.83 20.42
N ALA A 1039 29.54 0.42 21.05
CA ALA A 1039 30.80 1.16 21.04
C ALA A 1039 31.46 1.25 19.65
N ASP A 1040 31.05 0.36 18.76
CA ASP A 1040 31.48 0.18 17.37
C ASP A 1040 30.60 0.95 16.36
N LEU A 1041 29.60 1.72 16.82
CA LEU A 1041 28.82 2.61 15.96
C LEU A 1041 29.69 3.81 15.52
N ASP A 1042 29.85 3.99 14.21
CA ASP A 1042 30.66 5.05 13.61
C ASP A 1042 29.83 5.92 12.66
N PRO A 1043 29.14 6.95 13.17
CA PRO A 1043 28.25 7.79 12.38
C PRO A 1043 28.99 8.84 11.55
N GLY A 1044 30.29 9.02 11.76
CA GLY A 1044 31.03 10.13 11.21
C GLY A 1044 30.76 11.47 11.90
N ALA A 1045 31.69 12.42 11.71
CA ALA A 1045 31.53 13.78 12.19
C ALA A 1045 31.95 14.84 11.17
N TRP A 1046 32.49 14.44 10.02
CA TRP A 1046 33.03 15.35 9.01
C TRP A 1046 32.75 14.86 7.60
N ARG A 1047 32.59 15.82 6.68
CA ARG A 1047 32.60 15.59 5.24
C ARG A 1047 33.41 16.66 4.52
N LEU A 1048 33.88 16.31 3.33
CA LEU A 1048 34.54 17.19 2.39
C LEU A 1048 33.61 17.41 1.20
N GLU A 1049 33.31 18.67 0.91
CA GLU A 1049 32.52 19.09 -0.25
C GLU A 1049 33.46 19.69 -1.31
N VAL A 1050 33.49 19.11 -2.51
CA VAL A 1050 34.16 19.68 -3.69
C VAL A 1050 33.12 20.33 -4.58
N THR A 1051 33.27 21.63 -4.84
CA THR A 1051 32.30 22.44 -5.60
C THR A 1051 33.01 23.26 -6.68
N PRO A 1052 32.50 23.33 -7.93
CA PRO A 1052 33.04 24.21 -8.96
C PRO A 1052 33.02 25.68 -8.52
N ALA A 1053 34.06 26.46 -8.82
CA ALA A 1053 34.07 27.88 -8.43
C ALA A 1053 33.17 28.76 -9.31
N VAL A 1054 32.94 28.34 -10.56
CA VAL A 1054 32.09 29.05 -11.52
C VAL A 1054 30.84 28.22 -11.85
N PRO A 1055 29.63 28.80 -11.82
CA PRO A 1055 28.42 28.10 -12.21
C PRO A 1055 28.44 27.70 -13.70
N ALA A 1056 28.35 26.41 -13.99
CA ALA A 1056 28.26 25.85 -15.34
C ALA A 1056 27.09 24.87 -15.45
N LYS A 1057 26.62 24.56 -16.66
CA LYS A 1057 25.61 23.51 -16.83
C LYS A 1057 26.22 22.14 -16.59
N GLU A 1058 27.30 21.84 -17.29
CA GLU A 1058 28.06 20.61 -17.12
C GLU A 1058 29.29 20.89 -16.26
N ASP A 1059 29.53 20.02 -15.29
CA ASP A 1059 30.78 19.96 -14.54
C ASP A 1059 31.30 18.52 -14.51
N ARG A 1060 32.62 18.35 -14.57
CA ARG A 1060 33.28 17.06 -14.48
C ARG A 1060 34.17 17.03 -13.24
N PHE A 1061 33.91 16.10 -12.33
CA PHE A 1061 34.77 15.88 -11.18
C PHE A 1061 35.74 14.74 -11.50
N LEU A 1062 37.01 14.92 -11.16
CA LEU A 1062 38.02 13.87 -11.26
C LEU A 1062 38.86 13.90 -10.00
N VAL A 1063 38.74 12.86 -9.18
CA VAL A 1063 39.40 12.75 -7.88
C VAL A 1063 40.21 11.46 -7.83
N VAL A 1064 41.50 11.59 -7.48
CA VAL A 1064 42.38 10.45 -7.24
C VAL A 1064 42.50 10.24 -5.73
N LEU A 1065 42.28 9.00 -5.29
CA LEU A 1065 42.26 8.57 -3.89
C LEU A 1065 43.27 7.43 -3.70
N ARG A 1066 44.02 7.47 -2.60
CA ARG A 1066 45.04 6.48 -2.28
C ARG A 1066 44.98 6.08 -0.80
N PRO A 1067 44.37 4.94 -0.46
CA PRO A 1067 44.43 4.39 0.90
C PRO A 1067 45.84 3.93 1.25
N GLY A 1068 46.14 3.90 2.55
CA GLY A 1068 47.46 3.55 3.03
C GLY A 1068 47.56 3.26 4.52
N LEU A 1069 48.69 2.66 4.90
CA LEU A 1069 49.10 2.44 6.29
C LEU A 1069 50.47 3.11 6.50
N GLY A 1070 50.49 4.29 7.13
CA GLY A 1070 51.70 5.08 7.32
C GLY A 1070 52.26 5.72 6.04
N ALA A 1071 53.58 5.88 5.96
CA ALA A 1071 54.22 6.59 4.85
C ALA A 1071 54.08 5.83 3.52
N LEU A 1072 53.56 6.51 2.48
CA LEU A 1072 53.34 5.93 1.17
C LEU A 1072 54.45 6.29 0.17
N PRO A 1073 54.79 5.41 -0.78
CA PRO A 1073 55.75 5.71 -1.86
C PRO A 1073 55.35 6.96 -2.64
N ALA A 1074 56.32 7.72 -3.16
CA ALA A 1074 56.01 8.91 -3.96
C ALA A 1074 55.10 8.57 -5.16
N MET A 1075 54.05 9.37 -5.35
CA MET A 1075 53.11 9.27 -6.48
C MET A 1075 53.04 10.64 -7.16
N THR A 1076 53.20 10.66 -8.49
CA THR A 1076 53.01 11.87 -9.28
C THR A 1076 51.71 11.76 -10.06
N VAL A 1077 50.86 12.77 -9.97
CA VAL A 1077 49.59 12.83 -10.69
C VAL A 1077 49.58 14.08 -11.56
N THR A 1078 49.38 13.91 -12.86
CA THR A 1078 49.31 15.00 -13.82
C THR A 1078 47.92 15.04 -14.46
N PRO A 1079 47.14 16.11 -14.27
CA PRO A 1079 45.82 16.25 -14.90
C PRO A 1079 45.97 16.52 -16.40
N VAL A 1080 45.20 15.79 -17.22
CA VAL A 1080 45.21 15.91 -18.67
C VAL A 1080 43.88 16.46 -19.16
N ASP A 1081 43.95 17.36 -20.14
CA ASP A 1081 42.82 17.92 -20.88
C ASP A 1081 43.30 18.12 -22.32
N ASP A 1082 42.83 17.29 -23.24
CA ASP A 1082 43.23 17.29 -24.65
C ASP A 1082 42.13 17.84 -25.58
N GLY A 1083 41.06 18.41 -25.01
CA GLY A 1083 39.91 18.96 -25.72
C GLY A 1083 38.79 17.93 -26.00
N ASP A 1084 39.14 16.69 -26.30
CA ASP A 1084 38.19 15.60 -26.57
C ASP A 1084 37.95 14.70 -25.34
N ALA A 1085 38.86 14.72 -24.37
CA ALA A 1085 38.75 14.05 -23.09
C ALA A 1085 39.44 14.83 -21.96
N ILE A 1086 38.97 14.60 -20.72
CA ILE A 1086 39.77 14.89 -19.52
C ILE A 1086 40.40 13.60 -18.99
N GLY A 1087 41.44 13.72 -18.19
CA GLY A 1087 42.16 12.55 -17.73
C GLY A 1087 43.17 12.80 -16.62
N ALA A 1088 43.89 11.73 -16.29
CA ALA A 1088 44.98 11.75 -15.33
C ALA A 1088 46.09 10.80 -15.79
N ASP A 1089 47.34 11.27 -15.71
CA ASP A 1089 48.52 10.43 -15.81
C ASP A 1089 49.11 10.25 -14.40
N ILE A 1090 49.05 9.01 -13.91
CA ILE A 1090 49.44 8.63 -12.55
C ILE A 1090 50.70 7.78 -12.65
N SER A 1091 51.79 8.22 -12.01
CA SER A 1091 53.07 7.54 -12.03
C SER A 1091 53.52 7.18 -10.62
N LEU A 1092 53.84 5.90 -10.43
CA LEU A 1092 54.39 5.30 -9.21
C LEU A 1092 55.65 4.51 -9.56
N PRO A 1093 56.51 4.21 -8.57
CA PRO A 1093 57.67 3.33 -8.79
C PRO A 1093 57.23 2.00 -9.43
N GLY A 1094 57.70 1.73 -10.65
CA GLY A 1094 57.43 0.48 -11.37
C GLY A 1094 56.07 0.39 -12.08
N ARG A 1095 55.22 1.42 -12.07
CA ARG A 1095 53.89 1.38 -12.71
C ARG A 1095 53.38 2.78 -13.06
N ALA A 1096 52.88 2.96 -14.28
CA ALA A 1096 52.21 4.19 -14.71
C ALA A 1096 50.85 3.87 -15.33
N LEU A 1097 49.83 4.66 -14.97
CA LEU A 1097 48.45 4.53 -15.44
C LEU A 1097 48.01 5.84 -16.06
N SER A 1098 47.63 5.81 -17.33
CA SER A 1098 47.04 6.93 -18.05
C SER A 1098 45.55 6.69 -18.25
N LEU A 1099 44.71 7.61 -17.81
CA LEU A 1099 43.25 7.53 -17.93
C LEU A 1099 42.75 8.67 -18.81
N ARG A 1100 41.87 8.37 -19.76
CA ARG A 1100 41.16 9.35 -20.59
C ARG A 1100 39.66 9.06 -20.55
N TYR A 1101 38.87 10.08 -20.27
CA TYR A 1101 37.42 10.04 -20.17
C TYR A 1101 36.81 10.92 -21.27
N PRO A 1102 36.32 10.32 -22.37
CA PRO A 1102 35.71 11.08 -23.47
C PRO A 1102 34.58 11.98 -23.00
N HIS A 1103 34.37 13.11 -23.68
CA HIS A 1103 33.26 14.03 -23.38
C HIS A 1103 31.91 13.56 -23.95
N ASP A 1104 31.93 12.80 -25.05
CA ASP A 1104 30.78 12.47 -25.88
C ASP A 1104 30.02 11.21 -25.43
N ARG A 1105 30.63 10.36 -24.60
CA ARG A 1105 30.06 9.06 -24.19
C ARG A 1105 30.52 8.61 -22.81
N LEU A 1106 29.77 7.66 -22.24
CA LEU A 1106 30.13 6.97 -21.00
C LEU A 1106 31.23 5.94 -21.28
N GLY A 1107 32.47 6.29 -20.95
CA GLY A 1107 33.59 5.37 -21.11
C GLY A 1107 34.91 5.88 -20.56
N VAL A 1108 35.90 5.00 -20.55
CA VAL A 1108 37.27 5.28 -20.17
C VAL A 1108 38.25 4.49 -21.03
N VAL A 1109 39.33 5.16 -21.43
CA VAL A 1109 40.51 4.53 -22.02
C VAL A 1109 41.61 4.53 -20.94
N ALA A 1110 41.99 3.34 -20.49
CA ALA A 1110 43.03 3.14 -19.49
C ALA A 1110 44.27 2.53 -20.16
N THR A 1111 45.40 3.23 -20.13
CA THR A 1111 46.68 2.72 -20.64
C THR A 1111 47.62 2.46 -19.47
N LEU A 1112 47.95 1.18 -19.27
CA LEU A 1112 48.89 0.74 -18.27
C LEU A 1112 50.29 0.57 -18.87
N THR A 1113 51.28 1.14 -18.22
CA THR A 1113 52.70 0.99 -18.57
C THR A 1113 53.48 0.44 -17.39
N VAL A 1114 54.18 -0.66 -17.60
CA VAL A 1114 55.07 -1.29 -16.62
C VAL A 1114 56.47 -1.38 -17.25
N PRO A 1115 57.55 -1.04 -16.53
CA PRO A 1115 58.90 -1.14 -17.08
C PRO A 1115 59.20 -2.52 -17.65
N GLY A 1116 59.73 -2.58 -18.87
CA GLY A 1116 60.07 -3.83 -19.55
C GLY A 1116 58.90 -4.55 -20.23
N ALA A 1117 57.68 -4.01 -20.19
CA ALA A 1117 56.51 -4.52 -20.91
C ALA A 1117 55.95 -3.50 -21.91
N ALA A 1118 55.35 -3.97 -22.99
CA ALA A 1118 54.63 -3.10 -23.92
C ALA A 1118 53.41 -2.47 -23.21
N PRO A 1119 53.11 -1.17 -23.45
CA PRO A 1119 51.91 -0.54 -22.91
C PRO A 1119 50.64 -1.30 -23.31
N ARG A 1120 49.71 -1.43 -22.38
CA ARG A 1120 48.42 -2.10 -22.61
C ARG A 1120 47.30 -1.11 -22.45
N ALA A 1121 46.52 -0.91 -23.50
CA ALA A 1121 45.33 -0.08 -23.48
C ALA A 1121 44.07 -0.92 -23.29
N LEU A 1122 43.18 -0.47 -22.40
CA LEU A 1122 41.88 -1.03 -22.13
C LEU A 1122 40.83 0.05 -22.36
N THR A 1123 39.94 -0.17 -23.34
CA THR A 1123 38.82 0.73 -23.64
C THR A 1123 37.54 0.10 -23.14
N ILE A 1124 36.93 0.71 -22.12
CA ILE A 1124 35.65 0.29 -21.56
C ILE A 1124 34.61 1.37 -21.85
N GLU A 1125 33.58 1.01 -22.60
CA GLU A 1125 32.47 1.89 -22.94
C GLU A 1125 31.15 1.19 -22.59
N GLY A 1126 30.11 2.01 -22.41
CA GLY A 1126 28.76 1.56 -22.14
C GLY A 1126 27.72 2.61 -22.54
N GLU A 1127 26.46 2.19 -22.60
CA GLU A 1127 25.36 3.11 -22.88
C GLU A 1127 25.06 3.98 -21.65
N GLY A 1128 25.38 5.27 -21.75
CA GLY A 1128 24.91 6.29 -20.83
C GLY A 1128 23.58 6.87 -21.31
N SER A 1129 22.64 7.08 -20.39
CA SER A 1129 21.38 7.76 -20.65
C SER A 1129 21.48 9.26 -20.38
N GLN A 1130 20.64 10.00 -21.08
CA GLN A 1130 20.26 11.38 -20.75
C GLN A 1130 18.88 11.34 -20.10
N ALA A 1131 18.55 12.38 -19.33
CA ALA A 1131 17.24 12.50 -18.72
C ALA A 1131 16.15 12.47 -19.80
N PRO A 1132 15.01 11.79 -19.55
CA PRO A 1132 13.92 11.71 -20.51
C PRO A 1132 13.44 13.11 -20.88
N ALA A 1133 13.11 13.35 -22.15
CA ALA A 1133 12.71 14.67 -22.63
C ALA A 1133 11.62 15.29 -21.76
N ALA A 1134 11.74 16.58 -21.43
CA ALA A 1134 10.73 17.29 -20.65
C ALA A 1134 9.38 17.19 -21.37
N GLY A 1135 8.31 16.90 -20.62
CA GLY A 1135 6.97 16.88 -21.17
C GLY A 1135 6.61 18.22 -21.82
N TRP A 1136 5.75 18.21 -22.83
CA TRP A 1136 5.37 19.42 -23.58
C TRP A 1136 4.87 20.56 -22.68
N ILE A 1137 4.26 20.26 -21.53
CA ILE A 1137 3.81 21.23 -20.52
C ILE A 1137 4.99 21.95 -19.86
N ASP A 1138 6.05 21.23 -19.50
CA ASP A 1138 7.23 21.83 -18.88
C ASP A 1138 8.06 22.60 -19.89
N GLN A 1139 8.10 22.15 -21.15
CA GLN A 1139 8.65 22.94 -22.25
C GLN A 1139 7.88 24.25 -22.46
N LEU A 1140 6.54 24.20 -22.39
CA LEU A 1140 5.69 25.39 -22.49
C LEU A 1140 5.90 26.35 -21.30
N ARG A 1141 6.04 25.84 -20.08
CA ARG A 1141 6.35 26.65 -18.88
C ARG A 1141 7.73 27.29 -18.97
N ALA A 1142 8.74 26.53 -19.39
CA ALA A 1142 10.08 27.05 -19.60
C ALA A 1142 10.07 28.16 -20.65
N TRP A 1143 9.31 27.98 -21.74
CA TRP A 1143 9.10 28.99 -22.76
C TRP A 1143 8.38 30.24 -22.23
N MET A 1144 7.34 30.09 -21.39
CA MET A 1144 6.64 31.22 -20.77
C MET A 1144 7.47 31.95 -19.69
N SER A 1145 8.48 31.30 -19.12
CA SER A 1145 9.37 31.88 -18.09
C SER A 1145 10.62 32.56 -18.65
N ARG A 1146 10.89 32.37 -19.96
CA ARG A 1146 11.89 33.10 -20.73
C ARG A 1146 11.23 34.30 -21.37
#